data_AF-A0A944KTM0-F1
#
_entry.id   AF-A0A944KTM0-F1
#
_cell.length_a   1.000
_cell.length_b   1.000
_cell.length_c   1.000
_cell.angle_alpha   90.00
_cell.angle_beta   90.00
_cell.angle_gamma   90.00
#
_symmetry.space_group_name_H-M   'P 1'
#
loop_
_entity.id
_entity.type
_entity.pdbx_description
1 polymer ?
#
loop_
_entity_poly.entity_id
_entity_poly.type
_entity_poly.pdbx_seq_one_letter_code
_entity_poly.pdbx_strand_id
1 'polypeptide(L)'
;MSLLGGIRPPIAVLSALLLSLAGITALGLGKADQDLVPKAVLTSQQHFAEDGAVALRASIDESVTDLNRTAGLFSASDPVSPDAVLDKIGSVYQKWTGTAVLEIKSGKLLAARGENVPVTAVDTSKLREKDGLSPRMVRLQNGETRLLSFALLSWEGKPQQLLIASNSLRFPGIALGQFRAIAVVDSEGHILSSDGIQEPEQAKSEFQRGVVKRSSKQLKSFAKTAAHKATQHPLKSKEPGSGGFLGVSGSLYGTEFQGDRAVAGYATLAGPEAGESTVATSLGLTVVAMVEVAEDPTRSAGPLFGLLAAGALLVIGALAVALLLGTVQRPLIRLFLESRRLTRGDLTRPVTTPSHGEAARIGHSLERVRRQLLGEPADSTAAERPRKRGRFGSRGLIAVCGVLLLAWSAPMLLLLNRADSTAVVPEQMVNDQRERTETLTDRVRRALNEGHADLVSVAALIGDRTSPDDMRTVLERTRTEHRRYESLYVLSADGKVVTSAGEEPRPESGKRPEGEQLSLLNDSGKEPVIAGYAEIPGRDGATVVGEFRIDFINSLLKRPGLGQVRVVDDKRQIIGGNTGYQAFDKLPDERLDSFVAGSNQKVGMSARANGVLYRDSGGDGVQLAAAAPFVGGGAAKSLGWTVVSWQPASGLAIPEYSLQNRTVLAGLLGVTAAAACLGWLHIVVVRPLRELARQSEALADGDRRTVLYPRHHDEVGAVIRSLELLRQQLQEQRKRDGAPAAATATTVAGRN
;
A
#
# COMPACT_ATOMS: atom_id res chain seq x y z
N MET A 1 19.96 -12.29 -48.59
CA MET A 1 20.20 -10.90 -48.13
C MET A 1 20.02 -10.89 -46.63
N SER A 2 21.02 -10.45 -45.86
CA SER A 2 20.95 -10.48 -44.39
C SER A 2 19.88 -9.51 -43.89
N LEU A 3 18.81 -10.05 -43.31
CA LEU A 3 17.71 -9.29 -42.70
C LEU A 3 18.07 -8.69 -41.33
N LEU A 4 19.30 -8.92 -40.84
CA LEU A 4 19.71 -8.62 -39.46
C LEU A 4 20.86 -7.60 -39.32
N GLY A 5 21.42 -7.08 -40.42
CA GLY A 5 22.46 -6.04 -40.38
C GLY A 5 21.98 -4.70 -40.94
N GLY A 6 22.03 -3.61 -40.15
CA GLY A 6 21.94 -2.23 -40.65
C GLY A 6 20.94 -1.30 -39.99
N ILE A 7 20.44 -0.32 -40.75
CA ILE A 7 19.54 0.75 -40.24
C ILE A 7 18.09 0.28 -40.06
N ARG A 8 17.71 -0.82 -40.74
CA ARG A 8 16.33 -1.32 -40.74
C ARG A 8 15.90 -1.93 -39.39
N PRO A 9 16.72 -2.75 -38.70
CA PRO A 9 16.34 -3.29 -37.40
C PRO A 9 16.10 -2.20 -36.33
N PRO A 10 16.95 -1.16 -36.15
CA PRO A 10 16.67 -0.07 -35.22
C PRO A 10 15.35 0.67 -35.49
N ILE A 11 15.04 0.95 -36.76
CA ILE A 11 13.80 1.64 -37.13
C ILE A 11 12.59 0.73 -36.92
N ALA A 12 12.69 -0.56 -37.26
CA ALA A 12 11.62 -1.52 -37.02
C ALA A 12 11.34 -1.71 -35.52
N VAL A 13 12.38 -1.80 -34.69
CA VAL A 13 12.27 -1.88 -33.23
C VAL A 13 11.64 -0.60 -32.66
N LEU A 14 12.05 0.58 -33.13
CA LEU A 14 11.41 1.85 -32.73
C LEU A 14 9.92 1.86 -33.08
N SER A 15 9.54 1.45 -34.30
CA SER A 15 8.14 1.36 -34.70
C SER A 15 7.36 0.36 -33.85
N ALA A 16 7.94 -0.81 -33.57
CA ALA A 16 7.31 -1.82 -32.72
C ALA A 16 7.10 -1.28 -31.29
N LEU A 17 8.11 -0.64 -30.70
CA LEU A 17 8.01 -0.05 -29.36
C LEU A 17 6.99 1.09 -29.30
N LEU A 18 6.91 1.94 -30.32
CA LEU A 18 5.90 3.01 -30.40
C LEU A 18 4.49 2.44 -30.55
N LEU A 19 4.30 1.38 -31.35
CA LEU A 19 3.02 0.69 -31.46
C LEU A 19 2.62 0.01 -30.15
N SER A 20 3.56 -0.68 -29.49
CA SER A 20 3.33 -1.28 -28.17
C SER A 20 2.97 -0.23 -27.13
N LEU A 21 3.70 0.89 -27.08
CA LEU A 21 3.42 1.99 -26.15
C LEU A 21 2.07 2.65 -26.45
N ALA A 22 1.71 2.83 -27.72
CA ALA A 22 0.39 3.33 -28.11
C ALA A 22 -0.73 2.37 -27.67
N GLY A 23 -0.54 1.06 -27.85
CA GLY A 23 -1.46 0.04 -27.36
C GLY A 23 -1.61 0.05 -25.84
N ILE A 24 -0.49 0.11 -25.10
CA ILE A 24 -0.48 0.24 -23.64
C ILE A 24 -1.16 1.53 -23.19
N THR A 25 -0.93 2.65 -23.90
CA THR A 25 -1.55 3.95 -23.60
C THR A 25 -3.06 3.89 -23.82
N ALA A 26 -3.51 3.34 -24.96
CA ALA A 26 -4.92 3.21 -25.28
C ALA A 26 -5.67 2.32 -24.28
N LEU A 27 -5.09 1.16 -23.91
CA LEU A 27 -5.70 0.23 -22.97
C LEU A 27 -5.57 0.70 -21.52
N GLY A 28 -4.39 1.17 -21.13
CA GLY A 28 -4.07 1.55 -19.76
C GLY A 28 -4.78 2.82 -19.32
N LEU A 29 -4.85 3.83 -20.19
CA LEU A 29 -5.55 5.09 -19.90
C LEU A 29 -7.04 5.03 -20.29
N GLY A 30 -7.42 4.21 -21.28
CA GLY A 30 -8.80 4.04 -21.69
C GLY A 30 -9.65 3.17 -20.74
N LYS A 31 -9.01 2.32 -19.93
CA LYS A 31 -9.63 1.52 -18.87
C LYS A 31 -9.32 2.05 -17.46
N ALA A 32 -9.11 3.35 -17.27
CA ALA A 32 -9.13 3.89 -15.91
C ALA A 32 -10.47 3.50 -15.27
N ASP A 33 -10.43 2.83 -14.11
CA ASP A 33 -11.58 2.10 -13.54
C ASP A 33 -12.84 2.97 -13.60
N GLN A 34 -13.79 2.53 -14.43
CA GLN A 34 -15.05 3.21 -14.73
C GLN A 34 -16.12 2.94 -13.66
N ASP A 35 -15.66 2.58 -12.46
CA ASP A 35 -16.53 2.23 -11.37
C ASP A 35 -17.15 3.53 -10.80
N LEU A 36 -18.47 3.55 -10.74
CA LEU A 36 -19.26 4.67 -10.21
C LEU A 36 -18.91 4.98 -8.74
N VAL A 37 -18.35 3.99 -8.04
CA VAL A 37 -17.77 4.11 -6.71
C VAL A 37 -16.25 3.92 -6.79
N PRO A 38 -15.45 4.88 -6.28
CA PRO A 38 -14.00 4.76 -6.25
C PRO A 38 -13.50 3.51 -5.49
N LYS A 39 -12.46 2.86 -6.02
CA LYS A 39 -11.80 1.71 -5.36
C LYS A 39 -11.29 2.05 -3.95
N ALA A 40 -10.91 3.31 -3.70
CA ALA A 40 -10.59 3.79 -2.37
C ALA A 40 -11.72 3.55 -1.36
N VAL A 41 -12.98 3.79 -1.77
CA VAL A 41 -14.17 3.55 -0.93
C VAL A 41 -14.31 2.08 -0.61
N LEU A 42 -14.21 1.20 -1.61
CA LEU A 42 -14.25 -0.26 -1.41
C LEU A 42 -13.18 -0.74 -0.43
N THR A 43 -11.94 -0.31 -0.65
CA THR A 43 -10.78 -0.70 0.15
C THR A 43 -10.95 -0.22 1.60
N SER A 44 -11.50 0.97 1.79
CA SER A 44 -11.81 1.49 3.12
C SER A 44 -12.91 0.70 3.83
N GLN A 45 -13.96 0.29 3.10
CA GLN A 45 -15.01 -0.58 3.68
C GLN A 45 -14.45 -1.93 4.10
N GLN A 46 -13.56 -2.52 3.29
CA GLN A 46 -12.82 -3.71 3.67
C GLN A 46 -12.03 -3.50 4.97
N HIS A 47 -11.22 -2.44 5.05
CA HIS A 47 -10.45 -2.15 6.27
C HIS A 47 -11.35 -1.90 7.49
N PHE A 48 -12.52 -1.29 7.31
CA PHE A 48 -13.49 -1.10 8.40
C PHE A 48 -13.99 -2.46 8.92
N ALA A 49 -14.29 -3.41 8.03
CA ALA A 49 -14.68 -4.76 8.42
C ALA A 49 -13.53 -5.51 9.12
N GLU A 50 -12.29 -5.33 8.67
CA GLU A 50 -11.09 -5.87 9.33
C GLU A 50 -10.94 -5.32 10.76
N ASP A 51 -11.11 -4.01 10.94
CA ASP A 51 -11.08 -3.36 12.27
C ASP A 51 -12.15 -3.97 13.19
N GLY A 52 -13.37 -4.17 12.67
CA GLY A 52 -14.46 -4.84 13.36
C GLY A 52 -14.16 -6.30 13.72
N ALA A 53 -13.56 -7.07 12.81
CA ALA A 53 -13.19 -8.46 13.04
C ALA A 53 -12.09 -8.60 14.12
N VAL A 54 -11.09 -7.71 14.10
CA VAL A 54 -10.05 -7.70 15.14
C VAL A 54 -10.64 -7.30 16.50
N ALA A 55 -11.51 -6.29 16.55
CA ALA A 55 -12.16 -5.86 17.79
C ALA A 55 -13.06 -6.95 18.37
N LEU A 56 -13.87 -7.60 17.54
CA LEU A 56 -14.74 -8.70 17.96
C LEU A 56 -13.93 -9.89 18.47
N ARG A 57 -12.87 -10.29 17.74
CA ARG A 57 -11.97 -11.35 18.21
C ARG A 57 -11.38 -11.02 19.58
N ALA A 58 -10.77 -9.85 19.72
CA ALA A 58 -10.12 -9.45 20.96
C ALA A 58 -11.11 -9.46 22.13
N SER A 59 -12.34 -8.97 21.94
CA SER A 59 -13.36 -8.99 22.98
C SER A 59 -13.80 -10.39 23.39
N ILE A 60 -13.87 -11.34 22.45
CA ILE A 60 -14.25 -12.73 22.75
C ILE A 60 -13.12 -13.44 23.49
N ASP A 61 -11.89 -13.34 22.97
CA ASP A 61 -10.70 -13.95 23.59
C ASP A 61 -10.48 -13.40 25.01
N GLU A 62 -10.64 -12.09 25.23
CA GLU A 62 -10.53 -11.45 26.54
C GLU A 62 -11.66 -11.87 27.48
N SER A 63 -12.89 -12.02 26.97
CA SER A 63 -14.02 -12.51 27.76
C SER A 63 -13.76 -13.91 28.31
N VAL A 64 -13.22 -14.81 27.47
CA VAL A 64 -12.90 -16.18 27.87
C VAL A 64 -11.70 -16.21 28.83
N THR A 65 -10.67 -15.41 28.55
CA THR A 65 -9.46 -15.32 29.39
C THR A 65 -9.79 -14.86 30.80
N ASP A 66 -10.57 -13.78 30.95
CA ASP A 66 -10.94 -13.27 32.29
C ASP A 66 -11.86 -14.23 33.04
N LEU A 67 -12.75 -14.95 32.35
CA LEU A 67 -13.61 -15.94 32.98
C LEU A 67 -12.78 -17.10 33.53
N ASN A 68 -11.85 -17.63 32.72
CA ASN A 68 -10.94 -18.70 33.12
C ASN A 68 -10.01 -18.29 34.25
N ARG A 69 -9.47 -17.06 34.20
CA ARG A 69 -8.66 -16.51 35.28
C ARG A 69 -9.47 -16.48 36.57
N THR A 70 -10.64 -15.86 36.55
CA THR A 70 -11.48 -15.72 37.74
C THR A 70 -11.84 -17.09 38.33
N ALA A 71 -12.21 -18.05 37.48
CA ALA A 71 -12.48 -19.41 37.93
C ALA A 71 -11.25 -20.10 38.52
N GLY A 72 -10.08 -19.89 37.92
CA GLY A 72 -8.79 -20.37 38.44
C GLY A 72 -8.43 -19.77 39.80
N LEU A 73 -8.70 -18.47 40.00
CA LEU A 73 -8.48 -17.78 41.28
C LEU A 73 -9.33 -18.41 42.39
N PHE A 74 -10.62 -18.62 42.12
CA PHE A 74 -11.52 -19.26 43.09
C PHE A 74 -11.18 -20.74 43.35
N SER A 75 -10.71 -21.46 42.33
CA SER A 75 -10.32 -22.87 42.47
C SER A 75 -9.02 -23.06 43.27
N ALA A 76 -8.17 -22.03 43.33
CA ALA A 76 -6.93 -22.05 44.10
C ALA A 76 -7.10 -21.62 45.58
N SER A 77 -8.24 -21.01 45.92
CA SER A 77 -8.57 -20.58 47.29
C SER A 77 -9.45 -21.60 48.02
N ASP A 78 -9.73 -21.33 49.30
CA ASP A 78 -10.74 -22.08 50.05
C ASP A 78 -12.10 -22.06 49.31
N PRO A 79 -12.88 -23.16 49.40
CA PRO A 79 -14.17 -23.25 48.72
C PRO A 79 -15.15 -22.15 49.15
N VAL A 80 -15.55 -21.30 48.20
CA VAL A 80 -16.53 -20.23 48.41
C VAL A 80 -17.93 -20.64 47.93
N SER A 81 -18.96 -19.91 48.36
CA SER A 81 -20.33 -20.13 47.86
C SER A 81 -20.45 -19.67 46.39
N PRO A 82 -21.32 -20.31 45.58
CA PRO A 82 -21.58 -19.88 44.21
C PRO A 82 -22.04 -18.41 44.11
N ASP A 83 -22.81 -17.92 45.09
CA ASP A 83 -23.21 -16.51 45.17
C ASP A 83 -22.00 -15.56 45.33
N ALA A 84 -21.06 -15.90 46.21
CA ALA A 84 -19.86 -15.10 46.42
C ALA A 84 -18.97 -15.03 45.17
N VAL A 85 -18.91 -16.12 44.40
CA VAL A 85 -18.21 -16.14 43.10
C VAL A 85 -18.84 -15.11 42.15
N LEU A 86 -20.17 -15.14 41.99
CA LEU A 86 -20.87 -14.25 41.08
C LEU A 86 -20.85 -12.79 41.52
N ASP A 87 -20.95 -12.52 42.83
CA ASP A 87 -20.91 -11.17 43.38
C ASP A 87 -19.52 -10.53 43.15
N LYS A 88 -18.45 -11.30 43.36
CA LYS A 88 -17.08 -10.82 43.08
C LYS A 88 -16.88 -10.58 41.59
N ILE A 89 -17.31 -11.51 40.74
CA ILE A 89 -17.24 -11.36 39.28
C ILE A 89 -17.93 -10.06 38.84
N GLY A 90 -19.17 -9.82 39.29
CA GLY A 90 -19.92 -8.63 38.92
C GLY A 90 -19.29 -7.33 39.44
N SER A 91 -18.60 -7.37 40.58
CA SER A 91 -17.90 -6.21 41.14
C SER A 91 -16.62 -5.85 40.39
N VAL A 92 -15.87 -6.85 39.88
CA VAL A 92 -14.59 -6.65 39.20
C VAL A 92 -14.80 -6.42 37.70
N TYR A 93 -15.71 -7.17 37.08
CA TYR A 93 -15.93 -7.18 35.64
C TYR A 93 -17.37 -6.80 35.29
N GLN A 94 -17.58 -5.57 34.80
CA GLN A 94 -18.89 -5.10 34.34
C GLN A 94 -19.15 -5.37 32.85
N LYS A 95 -18.66 -6.52 32.34
CA LYS A 95 -18.68 -6.83 30.89
C LYS A 95 -19.64 -7.93 30.47
N TRP A 96 -20.20 -8.70 31.41
CA TRP A 96 -21.13 -9.80 31.11
C TRP A 96 -22.56 -9.39 31.42
N THR A 97 -23.49 -9.75 30.53
CA THR A 97 -24.91 -9.42 30.70
C THR A 97 -25.59 -10.36 31.71
N GLY A 98 -25.12 -11.61 31.82
CA GLY A 98 -25.58 -12.57 32.80
C GLY A 98 -24.50 -13.59 33.14
N THR A 99 -24.51 -14.08 34.38
CA THR A 99 -23.57 -15.11 34.86
C THR A 99 -24.30 -16.16 35.67
N ALA A 100 -23.84 -17.41 35.62
CA ALA A 100 -24.46 -18.54 36.30
C ALA A 100 -23.41 -19.57 36.74
N VAL A 101 -23.70 -20.29 37.82
CA VAL A 101 -22.90 -21.43 38.29
C VAL A 101 -23.77 -22.68 38.29
N LEU A 102 -23.29 -23.75 37.67
CA LEU A 102 -24.02 -25.02 37.51
C LEU A 102 -23.17 -26.19 37.99
N GLU A 103 -23.76 -27.13 38.74
CA GLU A 103 -23.06 -28.36 39.10
C GLU A 103 -23.04 -29.34 37.91
N ILE A 104 -21.85 -29.75 37.45
CA ILE A 104 -21.70 -30.51 36.20
C ILE A 104 -22.41 -31.87 36.27
N LYS A 105 -22.30 -32.56 37.41
CA LYS A 105 -22.81 -33.94 37.57
C LYS A 105 -24.34 -34.01 37.58
N SER A 106 -25.00 -33.09 38.28
CA SER A 106 -26.46 -33.08 38.42
C SER A 106 -27.16 -32.20 37.38
N GLY A 107 -26.44 -31.29 36.72
CA GLY A 107 -27.04 -30.25 35.89
C GLY A 107 -27.80 -29.19 36.68
N LYS A 108 -27.69 -29.18 38.02
CA LYS A 108 -28.41 -28.25 38.89
C LYS A 108 -27.80 -26.86 38.80
N LEU A 109 -28.62 -25.86 38.51
CA LEU A 109 -28.27 -24.44 38.66
C LEU A 109 -28.08 -24.12 40.14
N LEU A 110 -26.89 -23.66 40.52
CA LEU A 110 -26.53 -23.33 41.90
C LEU A 110 -26.73 -21.85 42.21
N ALA A 111 -26.38 -20.95 41.29
CA ALA A 111 -26.57 -19.51 41.40
C ALA A 111 -26.64 -18.84 40.03
N ALA A 112 -27.26 -17.66 39.95
CA ALA A 112 -27.29 -16.80 38.77
C ALA A 112 -27.33 -15.30 39.16
N ARG A 113 -26.81 -14.43 38.28
CA ARG A 113 -26.85 -12.96 38.37
C ARG A 113 -27.05 -12.34 36.99
N GLY A 114 -27.68 -11.17 36.94
CA GLY A 114 -27.93 -10.43 35.70
C GLY A 114 -29.09 -11.01 34.87
N GLU A 115 -28.98 -10.91 33.55
CA GLU A 115 -29.95 -11.51 32.62
C GLU A 115 -29.95 -13.04 32.66
N ASN A 116 -31.09 -13.64 32.35
CA ASN A 116 -31.26 -15.09 32.40
C ASN A 116 -30.33 -15.81 31.41
N VAL A 117 -29.44 -16.66 31.92
CA VAL A 117 -28.51 -17.44 31.11
C VAL A 117 -29.24 -18.67 30.55
N PRO A 118 -29.18 -18.95 29.24
CA PRO A 118 -29.87 -20.10 28.63
C PRO A 118 -29.16 -21.43 28.95
N VAL A 119 -29.17 -21.83 30.23
CA VAL A 119 -28.48 -23.03 30.73
C VAL A 119 -29.03 -24.34 30.15
N THR A 120 -30.29 -24.36 29.69
CA THR A 120 -30.89 -25.50 29.02
C THR A 120 -30.29 -25.80 27.65
N ALA A 121 -29.60 -24.83 27.04
CA ALA A 121 -28.87 -25.02 25.80
C ALA A 121 -27.46 -25.62 26.02
N VAL A 122 -27.04 -25.80 27.26
CA VAL A 122 -25.72 -26.35 27.62
C VAL A 122 -25.84 -27.86 27.83
N ASP A 123 -25.28 -28.62 26.90
CA ASP A 123 -25.16 -30.08 27.03
C ASP A 123 -23.99 -30.43 27.96
N THR A 124 -24.31 -30.70 29.22
CA THR A 124 -23.31 -30.99 30.26
C THR A 124 -22.53 -32.28 30.01
N SER A 125 -23.07 -33.20 29.20
CA SER A 125 -22.40 -34.46 28.85
C SER A 125 -21.17 -34.24 27.97
N LYS A 126 -21.21 -33.21 27.12
CA LYS A 126 -20.12 -32.84 26.20
C LYS A 126 -19.02 -32.00 26.84
N LEU A 127 -19.21 -31.53 28.09
CA LEU A 127 -18.21 -30.73 28.79
C LEU A 127 -16.90 -31.50 29.09
N ARG A 128 -16.96 -32.84 29.09
CA ARG A 128 -15.79 -33.72 29.32
C ARG A 128 -14.95 -33.96 28.07
N GLU A 129 -15.44 -33.57 26.91
CA GLU A 129 -14.71 -33.72 25.65
C GLU A 129 -13.58 -32.69 25.53
N LYS A 130 -12.64 -32.95 24.62
CA LYS A 130 -11.44 -32.12 24.42
C LYS A 130 -11.75 -30.63 24.18
N ASP A 131 -12.89 -30.33 23.56
CA ASP A 131 -13.38 -28.97 23.27
C ASP A 131 -14.69 -28.63 24.03
N GLY A 132 -14.97 -29.35 25.11
CA GLY A 132 -16.22 -29.24 25.86
C GLY A 132 -16.49 -27.84 26.41
N LEU A 133 -15.43 -27.11 26.79
CA LEU A 133 -15.47 -25.76 27.37
C LEU A 133 -15.34 -24.62 26.33
N SER A 134 -15.25 -24.95 25.03
CA SER A 134 -15.22 -23.92 23.98
C SER A 134 -16.51 -23.10 23.98
N PRO A 135 -16.44 -21.77 23.78
CA PRO A 135 -17.61 -20.91 23.79
C PRO A 135 -18.55 -21.24 22.64
N ARG A 136 -19.84 -20.93 22.82
CA ARG A 136 -20.90 -21.31 21.89
C ARG A 136 -21.90 -20.20 21.67
N MET A 137 -22.44 -20.18 20.46
CA MET A 137 -23.51 -19.28 20.06
C MET A 137 -24.85 -19.94 20.33
N VAL A 138 -25.73 -19.27 21.08
CA VAL A 138 -27.09 -19.74 21.38
C VAL A 138 -28.09 -18.71 20.90
N ARG A 139 -29.01 -19.13 20.05
CA ARG A 139 -30.14 -18.33 19.60
C ARG A 139 -31.28 -18.46 20.61
N LEU A 140 -31.70 -17.34 21.19
CA LEU A 140 -32.83 -17.25 22.09
C LEU A 140 -34.16 -17.26 21.33
N GLN A 141 -35.26 -17.57 22.01
CA GLN A 141 -36.61 -17.61 21.42
C GLN A 141 -37.06 -16.25 20.86
N ASN A 142 -36.58 -15.16 21.44
CA ASN A 142 -36.83 -13.79 20.95
C ASN A 142 -36.04 -13.44 19.67
N GLY A 143 -35.22 -14.37 19.16
CA GLY A 143 -34.37 -14.10 18.01
C GLY A 143 -33.19 -13.19 18.34
N GLU A 144 -32.67 -13.23 19.56
CA GLU A 144 -31.37 -12.63 19.90
C GLU A 144 -30.30 -13.74 20.00
N THR A 145 -29.05 -13.44 19.66
CA THR A 145 -27.96 -14.44 19.78
C THR A 145 -27.06 -14.08 20.96
N ARG A 146 -26.81 -15.06 21.82
CA ARG A 146 -25.92 -14.94 22.98
C ARG A 146 -24.66 -15.77 22.77
N LEU A 147 -23.52 -15.20 23.15
CA LEU A 147 -22.26 -15.89 23.29
C LEU A 147 -22.16 -16.43 24.73
N LEU A 148 -22.07 -17.74 24.87
CA LEU A 148 -21.80 -18.40 26.14
C LEU A 148 -20.32 -18.73 26.25
N SER A 149 -19.69 -18.27 27.32
CA SER A 149 -18.32 -18.64 27.70
C SER A 149 -18.35 -19.51 28.95
N PHE A 150 -17.42 -20.46 29.05
CA PHE A 150 -17.41 -21.49 30.08
C PHE A 150 -16.06 -21.52 30.80
N ALA A 151 -16.08 -21.72 32.11
CA ALA A 151 -14.89 -21.95 32.92
C ALA A 151 -15.18 -22.97 34.03
N LEU A 152 -14.17 -23.72 34.45
CA LEU A 152 -14.30 -24.77 35.46
C LEU A 152 -13.95 -24.23 36.86
N LEU A 153 -14.83 -24.48 37.82
CA LEU A 153 -14.59 -24.28 39.25
C LEU A 153 -14.38 -25.65 39.90
N SER A 154 -13.20 -25.85 40.50
CA SER A 154 -12.82 -27.14 41.07
C SER A 154 -12.11 -26.98 42.41
N TRP A 155 -12.56 -27.73 43.40
CA TRP A 155 -11.94 -27.82 44.73
C TRP A 155 -11.78 -29.28 45.13
N GLU A 156 -10.79 -29.57 45.96
CA GLU A 156 -10.57 -30.91 46.48
C GLU A 156 -11.79 -31.40 47.29
N GLY A 157 -12.25 -32.63 47.02
CA GLY A 157 -13.40 -33.24 47.71
C GLY A 157 -14.78 -32.66 47.38
N LYS A 158 -14.90 -31.68 46.47
CA LYS A 158 -16.20 -31.11 46.06
C LYS A 158 -16.57 -31.47 44.60
N PRO A 159 -17.86 -31.53 44.28
CA PRO A 159 -18.31 -31.71 42.90
C PRO A 159 -17.87 -30.52 42.03
N GLN A 160 -17.41 -30.81 40.82
CA GLN A 160 -17.02 -29.78 39.85
C GLN A 160 -18.22 -28.92 39.45
N GLN A 161 -17.98 -27.61 39.39
CA GLN A 161 -18.97 -26.63 39.01
C GLN A 161 -18.52 -25.92 37.73
N LEU A 162 -19.49 -25.54 36.90
CA LEU A 162 -19.30 -24.80 35.66
C LEU A 162 -19.74 -23.36 35.88
N LEU A 163 -18.80 -22.43 35.72
CA LEU A 163 -19.08 -21.02 35.63
C LEU A 163 -19.42 -20.67 34.18
N ILE A 164 -20.58 -20.07 33.97
CA ILE A 164 -21.12 -19.69 32.66
C ILE A 164 -21.27 -18.18 32.64
N ALA A 165 -20.72 -17.54 31.62
CA ALA A 165 -20.97 -16.14 31.34
C ALA A 165 -21.68 -15.98 30.00
N SER A 166 -22.73 -15.16 29.99
CA SER A 166 -23.52 -14.82 28.80
C SER A 166 -23.23 -13.38 28.39
N ASN A 167 -22.98 -13.20 27.09
CA ASN A 167 -22.85 -11.88 26.50
C ASN A 167 -23.66 -11.73 25.22
N SER A 168 -24.16 -10.51 24.99
CA SER A 168 -24.68 -10.14 23.67
C SER A 168 -23.52 -9.95 22.69
N LEU A 169 -23.67 -10.39 21.43
CA LEU A 169 -22.72 -10.02 20.38
C LEU A 169 -23.00 -8.60 19.95
N ARG A 170 -22.41 -7.64 20.65
CA ARG A 170 -22.33 -6.25 20.17
C ARG A 170 -20.89 -5.95 19.82
N PHE A 171 -20.69 -5.07 18.84
CA PHE A 171 -19.36 -4.61 18.46
C PHE A 171 -18.84 -3.65 19.53
N PRO A 172 -17.83 -4.04 20.33
CA PRO A 172 -17.31 -3.14 21.34
C PRO A 172 -16.41 -2.11 20.68
N GLY A 173 -16.67 -0.83 20.94
CA GLY A 173 -15.76 0.25 20.59
C GLY A 173 -15.60 0.54 19.10
N ILE A 174 -16.56 0.11 18.26
CA ILE A 174 -16.61 0.49 16.84
C ILE A 174 -17.52 1.72 16.68
N ALA A 175 -16.99 2.78 16.11
CA ALA A 175 -17.78 3.97 15.78
C ALA A 175 -18.47 3.79 14.41
N LEU A 176 -19.80 3.66 14.39
CA LEU A 176 -20.57 3.38 13.17
C LEU A 176 -21.07 4.63 12.43
N GLY A 177 -20.84 5.83 12.96
CA GLY A 177 -21.39 7.05 12.35
C GLY A 177 -22.92 7.00 12.21
N GLN A 178 -23.49 7.76 11.27
CA GLN A 178 -24.94 7.85 11.05
C GLN A 178 -25.47 6.96 9.93
N PHE A 179 -24.61 6.48 9.03
CA PHE A 179 -25.02 5.89 7.75
C PHE A 179 -24.42 4.49 7.49
N ARG A 180 -23.82 3.88 8.51
CA ARG A 180 -23.20 2.56 8.40
C ARG A 180 -23.98 1.53 9.19
N ALA A 181 -24.13 0.36 8.58
CA ALA A 181 -24.56 -0.86 9.25
C ALA A 181 -23.39 -1.80 9.45
N ILE A 182 -23.39 -2.56 10.53
CA ILE A 182 -22.42 -3.64 10.76
C ILE A 182 -23.16 -4.89 11.22
N ALA A 183 -22.68 -6.07 10.84
CA ALA A 183 -23.24 -7.36 11.23
C ALA A 183 -22.17 -8.40 11.56
N VAL A 184 -22.48 -9.25 12.52
CA VAL A 184 -21.78 -10.51 12.76
C VAL A 184 -22.55 -11.62 12.06
N VAL A 185 -21.84 -12.38 11.23
CA VAL A 185 -22.40 -13.41 10.36
C VAL A 185 -21.74 -14.75 10.70
N ASP A 186 -22.52 -15.82 10.77
CA ASP A 186 -21.98 -17.17 10.92
C ASP A 186 -21.47 -17.75 9.59
N SER A 187 -20.94 -18.97 9.62
CA SER A 187 -20.42 -19.67 8.43
C SER A 187 -21.50 -19.99 7.38
N GLU A 188 -22.79 -19.94 7.74
CA GLU A 188 -23.91 -20.23 6.85
C GLU A 188 -24.50 -18.96 6.20
N GLY A 189 -24.07 -17.78 6.65
CA GLY A 189 -24.56 -16.50 6.17
C GLY A 189 -25.74 -15.95 6.97
N HIS A 190 -26.04 -16.50 8.15
CA HIS A 190 -27.04 -15.94 9.05
C HIS A 190 -26.45 -14.78 9.86
N ILE A 191 -27.22 -13.70 9.95
CA ILE A 191 -26.88 -12.55 10.78
C ILE A 191 -27.19 -12.91 12.23
N LEU A 192 -26.15 -13.04 13.05
CA LEU A 192 -26.24 -13.34 14.47
C LEU A 192 -26.56 -12.08 15.29
N SER A 193 -26.02 -10.95 14.85
CA SER A 193 -26.24 -9.61 15.41
C SER A 193 -25.97 -8.54 14.36
N SER A 194 -26.63 -7.40 14.47
CA SER A 194 -26.41 -6.24 13.61
C SER A 194 -26.66 -4.93 14.35
N ASP A 195 -25.98 -3.88 13.93
CA ASP A 195 -26.14 -2.51 14.44
C ASP A 195 -26.15 -1.51 13.26
N GLY A 196 -26.65 -0.30 13.49
CA GLY A 196 -26.69 0.81 12.53
C GLY A 196 -27.91 0.84 11.59
N ILE A 197 -28.71 -0.23 11.52
CA ILE A 197 -30.02 -0.20 10.84
C ILE A 197 -31.11 -0.06 11.92
N GLN A 198 -31.91 1.00 11.84
CA GLN A 198 -33.03 1.21 12.74
C GLN A 198 -34.06 0.08 12.64
N GLU A 199 -34.69 -0.26 13.76
CA GLU A 199 -35.79 -1.22 13.72
C GLU A 199 -36.98 -0.66 12.94
N PRO A 200 -37.74 -1.50 12.19
CA PRO A 200 -38.89 -1.03 11.41
C PRO A 200 -39.94 -0.26 12.22
N GLU A 201 -40.03 -0.53 13.53
CA GLU A 201 -40.95 0.12 14.47
C GLU A 201 -40.50 1.55 14.85
N GLN A 202 -39.19 1.83 14.75
CA GLN A 202 -38.62 3.15 15.04
C GLN A 202 -38.74 4.12 13.84
N ALA A 203 -39.02 3.60 12.65
CA ALA A 203 -39.22 4.39 11.45
C ALA A 203 -40.55 5.16 11.52
N LYS A 204 -40.46 6.49 11.43
CA LYS A 204 -41.58 7.43 11.62
C LYS A 204 -42.45 7.57 10.36
N SER A 205 -41.98 7.13 9.20
CA SER A 205 -42.70 7.21 7.93
C SER A 205 -42.66 5.91 7.14
N GLU A 206 -43.62 5.72 6.23
CA GLU A 206 -43.65 4.57 5.31
C GLU A 206 -42.41 4.54 4.41
N PHE A 207 -41.93 5.71 3.99
CA PHE A 207 -40.67 5.85 3.25
C PHE A 207 -39.47 5.32 4.05
N GLN A 208 -39.33 5.74 5.32
CA GLN A 208 -38.25 5.25 6.20
C GLN A 208 -38.34 3.74 6.42
N ARG A 209 -39.55 3.19 6.59
CA ARG A 209 -39.76 1.74 6.68
C ARG A 209 -39.30 1.02 5.40
N GLY A 210 -39.54 1.61 4.24
CA GLY A 210 -39.05 1.13 2.95
C GLY A 210 -37.51 1.07 2.89
N VAL A 211 -36.84 2.15 3.30
CA VAL A 211 -35.37 2.24 3.37
C VAL A 211 -34.79 1.18 4.32
N VAL A 212 -35.35 1.05 5.53
CA VAL A 212 -34.94 0.04 6.52
C VAL A 212 -35.08 -1.38 5.97
N LYS A 213 -36.22 -1.69 5.32
CA LYS A 213 -36.47 -3.02 4.75
C LYS A 213 -35.48 -3.33 3.62
N ARG A 214 -35.15 -2.34 2.79
CA ARG A 214 -34.17 -2.48 1.70
C ARG A 214 -32.76 -2.69 2.26
N SER A 215 -32.30 -1.82 3.15
CA SER A 215 -31.01 -1.93 3.83
C SER A 215 -30.84 -3.30 4.49
N SER A 216 -31.87 -3.76 5.22
CA SER A 216 -31.89 -5.09 5.83
C SER A 216 -31.79 -6.23 4.80
N LYS A 217 -32.48 -6.11 3.65
CA LYS A 217 -32.40 -7.10 2.56
C LYS A 217 -31.01 -7.11 1.92
N GLN A 218 -30.43 -5.94 1.69
CA GLN A 218 -29.10 -5.79 1.12
C GLN A 218 -28.02 -6.36 2.05
N LEU A 219 -28.09 -6.05 3.35
CA LEU A 219 -27.19 -6.61 4.36
C LEU A 219 -27.29 -8.14 4.43
N LYS A 220 -28.50 -8.72 4.36
CA LYS A 220 -28.69 -10.19 4.26
C LYS A 220 -28.06 -10.79 3.01
N SER A 221 -28.13 -10.08 1.88
CA SER A 221 -27.48 -10.51 0.64
C SER A 221 -25.96 -10.51 0.80
N PHE A 222 -25.39 -9.43 1.36
CA PHE A 222 -23.96 -9.35 1.64
C PHE A 222 -23.50 -10.40 2.64
N ALA A 223 -24.27 -10.67 3.71
CA ALA A 223 -23.96 -11.71 4.69
C ALA A 223 -23.78 -13.09 4.03
N LYS A 224 -24.69 -13.49 3.13
CA LYS A 224 -24.58 -14.76 2.39
C LYS A 224 -23.36 -14.80 1.48
N THR A 225 -23.10 -13.73 0.74
CA THR A 225 -21.94 -13.67 -0.16
C THR A 225 -20.62 -13.67 0.63
N ALA A 226 -20.57 -12.92 1.75
CA ALA A 226 -19.42 -12.85 2.63
C ALA A 226 -19.13 -14.22 3.26
N ALA A 227 -20.13 -14.92 3.79
CA ALA A 227 -19.96 -16.27 4.34
C ALA A 227 -19.42 -17.26 3.29
N HIS A 228 -19.91 -17.19 2.05
CA HIS A 228 -19.37 -18.00 0.97
C HIS A 228 -17.91 -17.66 0.65
N LYS A 229 -17.57 -16.37 0.50
CA LYS A 229 -16.19 -15.91 0.23
C LYS A 229 -15.25 -16.20 1.41
N ALA A 230 -15.74 -16.20 2.65
CA ALA A 230 -14.99 -16.49 3.87
C ALA A 230 -14.42 -17.91 3.91
N THR A 231 -14.97 -18.86 3.14
CA THR A 231 -14.45 -20.23 3.03
C THR A 231 -13.15 -20.34 2.21
N GLN A 232 -12.77 -19.26 1.51
CA GLN A 232 -11.55 -19.24 0.69
C GLN A 232 -10.29 -19.26 1.55
N HIS A 233 -9.18 -19.72 0.97
CA HIS A 233 -7.89 -19.69 1.66
C HIS A 233 -7.44 -18.23 1.89
N PRO A 234 -6.99 -17.82 3.10
CA PRO A 234 -6.63 -16.43 3.41
C PRO A 234 -5.60 -15.80 2.48
N LEU A 235 -4.68 -16.60 1.92
CA LEU A 235 -3.70 -16.12 0.93
C LEU A 235 -4.30 -15.88 -0.46
N LYS A 236 -5.38 -16.60 -0.82
CA LYS A 236 -6.03 -16.51 -2.14
C LYS A 236 -7.13 -15.44 -2.18
N SER A 237 -7.73 -15.13 -1.04
CA SER A 237 -8.76 -14.10 -0.92
C SER A 237 -8.21 -12.67 -0.94
N LYS A 238 -6.89 -12.50 -0.83
CA LYS A 238 -6.21 -11.20 -0.99
C LYS A 238 -6.33 -10.73 -2.45
N GLU A 239 -7.47 -10.12 -2.80
CA GLU A 239 -7.54 -9.28 -3.98
C GLU A 239 -6.46 -8.19 -3.87
N PRO A 240 -5.73 -7.89 -4.96
CA PRO A 240 -4.33 -7.49 -4.85
C PRO A 240 -4.18 -6.07 -4.31
N GLY A 241 -3.69 -5.97 -3.07
CA GLY A 241 -3.17 -4.75 -2.48
C GLY A 241 -3.58 -4.53 -1.03
N SER A 242 -2.60 -4.55 -0.14
CA SER A 242 -2.56 -3.90 1.18
C SER A 242 -3.21 -4.60 2.39
N GLY A 243 -2.44 -4.66 3.48
CA GLY A 243 -3.00 -4.61 4.83
C GLY A 243 -2.29 -5.45 5.89
N GLY A 244 -1.77 -6.62 5.53
CA GLY A 244 -1.20 -7.50 6.56
C GLY A 244 -2.25 -8.12 7.51
N PHE A 245 -3.55 -7.98 7.20
CA PHE A 245 -4.59 -8.77 7.84
C PHE A 245 -4.38 -10.26 7.56
N LEU A 246 -4.58 -11.10 8.58
CA LEU A 246 -4.26 -12.52 8.55
C LEU A 246 -5.44 -13.39 8.13
N GLY A 247 -6.67 -12.86 8.18
CA GLY A 247 -7.89 -13.55 7.79
C GLY A 247 -8.29 -13.32 6.34
N VAL A 248 -9.48 -13.80 6.00
CA VAL A 248 -10.13 -13.55 4.71
C VAL A 248 -10.90 -12.25 4.80
N SER A 249 -10.64 -11.33 3.88
CA SER A 249 -11.35 -10.05 3.79
C SER A 249 -11.51 -9.58 2.34
N GLY A 250 -12.41 -8.62 2.13
CA GLY A 250 -12.62 -7.99 0.83
C GLY A 250 -13.79 -7.02 0.82
N SER A 251 -14.16 -6.57 -0.39
CA SER A 251 -15.31 -5.69 -0.61
C SER A 251 -16.38 -6.32 -1.51
N LEU A 252 -17.61 -5.81 -1.40
CA LEU A 252 -18.78 -6.25 -2.13
C LEU A 252 -19.56 -5.03 -2.67
N TYR A 253 -20.11 -5.20 -3.88
CA TYR A 253 -20.99 -4.23 -4.51
C TYR A 253 -22.44 -4.67 -4.39
N GLY A 254 -23.30 -3.72 -4.02
CA GLY A 254 -24.73 -3.91 -3.88
C GLY A 254 -25.53 -3.22 -4.97
N THR A 255 -26.83 -3.12 -4.69
CA THR A 255 -27.79 -2.48 -5.59
C THR A 255 -27.78 -0.96 -5.44
N GLU A 256 -28.12 -0.26 -6.52
CA GLU A 256 -28.25 1.20 -6.57
C GLU A 256 -29.67 1.64 -6.16
N PHE A 257 -29.78 2.73 -5.41
CA PHE A 257 -31.01 3.37 -4.98
C PHE A 257 -30.89 4.88 -4.95
N GLN A 258 -31.73 5.60 -5.68
CA GLN A 258 -31.79 7.07 -5.62
C GLN A 258 -30.42 7.76 -5.83
N GLY A 259 -29.53 7.16 -6.61
CA GLY A 259 -28.17 7.67 -6.84
C GLY A 259 -27.12 7.17 -5.84
N ASP A 260 -27.51 6.42 -4.82
CA ASP A 260 -26.60 5.79 -3.87
C ASP A 260 -26.41 4.30 -4.18
N ARG A 261 -25.17 3.82 -4.11
CA ARG A 261 -24.86 2.39 -4.21
C ARG A 261 -24.50 1.83 -2.84
N ALA A 262 -25.13 0.72 -2.47
CA ALA A 262 -24.72 -0.02 -1.29
C ALA A 262 -23.35 -0.67 -1.54
N VAL A 263 -22.40 -0.43 -0.63
CA VAL A 263 -21.06 -1.01 -0.64
C VAL A 263 -20.87 -1.72 0.70
N ALA A 264 -20.22 -2.87 0.70
CA ALA A 264 -19.83 -3.53 1.94
C ALA A 264 -18.39 -4.00 1.94
N GLY A 265 -17.77 -3.99 3.11
CA GLY A 265 -16.57 -4.75 3.42
C GLY A 265 -16.93 -6.00 4.22
N TYR A 266 -16.12 -7.04 4.11
CA TYR A 266 -16.23 -8.22 4.96
C TYR A 266 -14.85 -8.68 5.45
N ALA A 267 -14.80 -9.26 6.65
CA ALA A 267 -13.58 -9.84 7.21
C ALA A 267 -13.90 -10.97 8.21
N THR A 268 -13.21 -12.11 8.10
CA THR A 268 -13.30 -13.20 9.08
C THR A 268 -12.51 -12.87 10.33
N LEU A 269 -12.86 -13.46 11.48
CA LEU A 269 -11.98 -13.41 12.64
C LEU A 269 -10.66 -14.13 12.33
N ALA A 270 -9.53 -13.54 12.71
CA ALA A 270 -8.20 -14.05 12.42
C ALA A 270 -7.28 -13.98 13.64
N GLY A 271 -6.49 -15.03 13.87
CA GLY A 271 -5.53 -15.09 14.97
C GLY A 271 -4.52 -13.93 14.96
N PRO A 272 -3.83 -13.71 16.09
CA PRO A 272 -2.80 -12.65 16.20
C PRO A 272 -1.59 -12.93 15.31
N GLU A 273 -1.32 -14.21 15.03
CA GLU A 273 -0.23 -14.68 14.17
C GLU A 273 -0.75 -15.60 13.06
N ALA A 274 0.00 -15.67 11.95
CA ALA A 274 -0.42 -16.43 10.78
C ALA A 274 -0.43 -17.93 11.10
N GLY A 275 -1.59 -18.57 10.96
CA GLY A 275 -1.76 -20.00 11.22
C GLY A 275 -2.09 -20.36 12.67
N GLU A 276 -2.11 -19.38 13.59
CA GLU A 276 -2.60 -19.59 14.95
C GLU A 276 -4.13 -19.42 15.02
N SER A 277 -4.79 -20.36 15.67
CA SER A 277 -6.22 -20.26 16.02
C SER A 277 -6.37 -19.77 17.45
N THR A 278 -7.31 -18.85 17.66
CA THR A 278 -7.81 -18.51 19.01
C THR A 278 -9.21 -19.08 19.22
N VAL A 279 -9.65 -19.05 20.48
CA VAL A 279 -11.01 -19.46 20.88
C VAL A 279 -12.09 -18.71 20.08
N ALA A 280 -11.87 -17.43 19.77
CA ALA A 280 -12.80 -16.68 18.94
C ALA A 280 -12.80 -17.12 17.46
N THR A 281 -11.66 -17.53 16.91
CA THR A 281 -11.57 -17.95 15.49
C THR A 281 -12.30 -19.26 15.20
N SER A 282 -12.42 -20.17 16.19
CA SER A 282 -13.15 -21.43 16.02
C SER A 282 -14.67 -21.25 15.88
N LEU A 283 -15.21 -20.06 16.19
CA LEU A 283 -16.63 -19.75 16.02
C LEU A 283 -17.02 -19.52 14.55
N GLY A 284 -16.06 -19.40 13.63
CA GLY A 284 -16.35 -19.25 12.19
C GLY A 284 -17.07 -17.94 11.84
N LEU A 285 -16.87 -16.88 12.63
CA LEU A 285 -17.58 -15.61 12.48
C LEU A 285 -16.96 -14.72 11.40
N THR A 286 -17.82 -14.00 10.69
CA THR A 286 -17.46 -12.98 9.69
C THR A 286 -18.13 -11.66 10.04
N VAL A 287 -17.38 -10.57 10.00
CA VAL A 287 -17.91 -9.21 10.14
C VAL A 287 -18.22 -8.65 8.77
N VAL A 288 -19.39 -8.04 8.62
CA VAL A 288 -19.81 -7.33 7.40
C VAL A 288 -20.17 -5.91 7.77
N ALA A 289 -19.51 -4.93 7.15
CA ALA A 289 -19.81 -3.50 7.31
C ALA A 289 -20.35 -2.95 6.00
N MET A 290 -21.52 -2.30 6.03
CA MET A 290 -22.23 -1.79 4.86
C MET A 290 -22.46 -0.29 4.98
N VAL A 291 -22.32 0.43 3.87
CA VAL A 291 -22.64 1.86 3.75
C VAL A 291 -23.30 2.13 2.40
N GLU A 292 -24.14 3.17 2.33
CA GLU A 292 -24.70 3.69 1.08
C GLU A 292 -23.83 4.88 0.62
N VAL A 293 -23.36 4.83 -0.63
CA VAL A 293 -22.39 5.80 -1.17
C VAL A 293 -22.95 6.45 -2.42
N ALA A 294 -23.01 7.77 -2.42
CA ALA A 294 -23.42 8.55 -3.59
C ALA A 294 -22.51 8.26 -4.79
N GLU A 295 -23.13 7.89 -5.91
CA GLU A 295 -22.45 7.74 -7.18
C GLU A 295 -22.16 9.11 -7.79
N ASP A 296 -21.00 9.22 -8.47
CA ASP A 296 -20.69 10.40 -9.26
C ASP A 296 -20.96 10.11 -10.73
N PRO A 297 -22.10 10.56 -11.29
CA PRO A 297 -22.47 10.26 -12.67
C PRO A 297 -21.52 10.92 -13.68
N THR A 298 -20.78 11.96 -13.27
CA THR A 298 -19.84 12.69 -14.13
C THR A 298 -18.51 11.96 -14.32
N ARG A 299 -18.21 10.94 -13.50
CA ARG A 299 -16.97 10.14 -13.60
C ARG A 299 -16.96 9.11 -14.72
N SER A 300 -18.01 9.02 -15.52
CA SER A 300 -18.00 8.27 -16.77
C SER A 300 -17.14 8.96 -17.85
N ALA A 301 -15.86 9.22 -17.55
CA ALA A 301 -14.90 9.69 -18.53
C ALA A 301 -14.64 8.56 -19.54
N GLY A 302 -15.20 8.69 -20.74
CA GLY A 302 -15.07 7.69 -21.80
C GLY A 302 -13.61 7.44 -22.21
N PRO A 303 -13.33 6.35 -22.95
CA PRO A 303 -11.98 5.93 -23.37
C PRO A 303 -11.26 6.92 -24.31
N LEU A 304 -11.88 8.08 -24.57
CA LEU A 304 -11.46 9.09 -25.54
C LEU A 304 -10.06 9.63 -25.24
N PHE A 305 -9.72 9.92 -23.98
CA PHE A 305 -8.39 10.44 -23.65
C PHE A 305 -7.27 9.46 -24.00
N GLY A 306 -7.42 8.18 -23.63
CA GLY A 306 -6.44 7.15 -23.97
C GLY A 306 -6.28 6.96 -25.48
N LEU A 307 -7.39 7.01 -26.23
CA LEU A 307 -7.39 6.92 -27.70
C LEU A 307 -6.74 8.14 -28.35
N LEU A 308 -7.05 9.36 -27.90
CA LEU A 308 -6.45 10.59 -28.40
C LEU A 308 -4.95 10.65 -28.10
N ALA A 309 -4.54 10.30 -26.89
CA ALA A 309 -3.14 10.26 -26.49
C ALA A 309 -2.34 9.22 -27.29
N ALA A 310 -2.91 8.02 -27.52
CA ALA A 310 -2.32 7.00 -28.37
C ALA A 310 -2.26 7.44 -29.84
N GLY A 311 -3.32 8.06 -30.37
CA GLY A 311 -3.35 8.62 -31.72
C GLY A 311 -2.27 9.68 -31.93
N ALA A 312 -2.11 10.60 -30.98
CA ALA A 312 -1.06 11.61 -30.99
C ALA A 312 0.34 10.97 -31.01
N LEU A 313 0.57 9.93 -30.19
CA LEU A 313 1.83 9.19 -30.19
C LEU A 313 2.12 8.53 -31.55
N LEU A 314 1.12 7.93 -32.19
CA LEU A 314 1.29 7.31 -33.50
C LEU A 314 1.64 8.33 -34.59
N VAL A 315 1.00 9.51 -34.57
CA VAL A 315 1.32 10.60 -35.51
C VAL A 315 2.75 11.10 -35.31
N ILE A 316 3.14 11.39 -34.06
CA ILE A 316 4.49 11.87 -33.72
C ILE A 316 5.55 10.79 -34.05
N GLY A 317 5.25 9.53 -33.73
CA GLY A 317 6.08 8.39 -34.03
C GLY A 317 6.27 8.17 -35.53
N ALA A 318 5.19 8.23 -36.31
CA ALA A 318 5.24 8.12 -37.77
C ALA A 318 6.07 9.26 -38.39
N LEU A 319 5.97 10.48 -37.88
CA LEU A 319 6.80 11.61 -38.30
C LEU A 319 8.29 11.36 -38.01
N ALA A 320 8.63 10.85 -36.82
CA ALA A 320 10.00 10.51 -36.47
C ALA A 320 10.57 9.39 -37.36
N VAL A 321 9.78 8.34 -37.63
CA VAL A 321 10.17 7.23 -38.52
C VAL A 321 10.34 7.72 -39.96
N ALA A 322 9.40 8.53 -40.47
CA ALA A 322 9.49 9.11 -41.80
C ALA A 322 10.75 9.99 -41.96
N LEU A 323 11.09 10.76 -40.93
CA LEU A 323 12.32 11.56 -40.89
C LEU A 323 13.57 10.68 -41.00
N LEU A 324 13.64 9.58 -40.25
CA LEU A 324 14.78 8.63 -40.30
C LEU A 324 14.90 7.91 -41.65
N LEU A 325 13.77 7.45 -42.20
CA LEU A 325 13.73 6.81 -43.51
C LEU A 325 14.17 7.78 -44.63
N GLY A 326 13.70 9.03 -44.57
CA GLY A 326 13.98 10.06 -45.56
C GLY A 326 15.40 10.59 -45.52
N THR A 327 15.97 10.79 -44.32
CA THR A 327 17.26 11.48 -44.15
C THR A 327 18.46 10.55 -43.98
N VAL A 328 18.24 9.28 -43.59
CA VAL A 328 19.34 8.33 -43.33
C VAL A 328 19.27 7.14 -44.28
N GLN A 329 18.17 6.39 -44.28
CA GLN A 329 18.09 5.14 -45.03
C GLN A 329 18.12 5.37 -46.55
N ARG A 330 17.25 6.24 -47.08
CA ARG A 330 17.18 6.50 -48.53
C ARG A 330 18.51 7.03 -49.10
N PRO A 331 19.19 8.01 -48.48
CA PRO A 331 20.49 8.47 -48.95
C PRO A 331 21.57 7.39 -48.92
N LEU A 332 21.62 6.55 -47.89
CA LEU A 332 22.62 5.49 -47.81
C LEU A 332 22.43 4.39 -48.85
N ILE A 333 21.18 4.01 -49.12
CA ILE A 333 20.88 3.07 -50.20
C ILE A 333 21.32 3.65 -51.54
N ARG A 334 21.08 4.95 -51.79
CA ARG A 334 21.55 5.63 -53.00
C ARG A 334 23.09 5.62 -53.09
N LEU A 335 23.78 6.00 -52.02
CA LEU A 335 25.25 6.01 -51.99
C LEU A 335 25.84 4.60 -52.17
N PHE A 336 25.21 3.57 -51.61
CA PHE A 336 25.61 2.19 -51.84
C PHE A 336 25.50 1.81 -53.32
N LEU A 337 24.38 2.12 -53.97
CA LEU A 337 24.19 1.85 -55.40
C LEU A 337 25.19 2.62 -56.27
N GLU A 338 25.45 3.89 -55.94
CA GLU A 338 26.44 4.74 -56.61
C GLU A 338 27.87 4.21 -56.43
N SER A 339 28.27 3.82 -55.22
CA SER A 339 29.59 3.23 -54.96
C SER A 339 29.79 1.92 -55.74
N ARG A 340 28.75 1.09 -55.82
CA ARG A 340 28.79 -0.17 -56.58
C ARG A 340 28.88 0.07 -58.08
N ARG A 341 28.22 1.12 -58.58
CA ARG A 341 28.33 1.54 -59.99
C ARG A 341 29.78 1.91 -60.33
N LEU A 342 30.41 2.74 -59.49
CA LEU A 342 31.80 3.16 -59.68
C LEU A 342 32.76 1.96 -59.66
N THR A 343 32.60 1.01 -58.72
CA THR A 343 33.45 -0.18 -58.67
C THR A 343 33.35 -1.08 -59.92
N ARG A 344 32.22 -1.01 -60.64
CA ARG A 344 31.99 -1.76 -61.89
C ARG A 344 32.55 -1.04 -63.13
N GLY A 345 33.14 0.15 -62.96
CA GLY A 345 33.75 0.92 -64.04
C GLY A 345 32.79 1.85 -64.79
N ASP A 346 31.54 2.03 -64.35
CA ASP A 346 30.64 3.01 -64.97
C ASP A 346 30.89 4.42 -64.41
N LEU A 347 31.73 5.16 -65.13
CA LEU A 347 32.14 6.53 -64.83
C LEU A 347 31.41 7.59 -65.67
N THR A 348 30.45 7.18 -66.52
CA THR A 348 29.86 8.03 -67.58
C THR A 348 29.03 9.20 -67.06
N ARG A 349 28.49 9.10 -65.85
CA ARG A 349 27.63 10.12 -65.22
C ARG A 349 28.14 10.51 -63.82
N PRO A 350 27.88 11.75 -63.38
CA PRO A 350 28.25 12.21 -62.04
C PRO A 350 27.56 11.38 -60.95
N VAL A 351 28.18 11.31 -59.76
CA VAL A 351 27.62 10.67 -58.57
C VAL A 351 26.48 11.54 -58.04
N THR A 352 25.32 10.94 -57.82
CA THR A 352 24.17 11.65 -57.23
C THR A 352 24.46 11.98 -55.76
N THR A 353 24.78 13.24 -55.46
CA THR A 353 25.11 13.66 -54.09
C THR A 353 23.86 14.02 -53.28
N PRO A 354 23.66 13.42 -52.09
CA PRO A 354 22.65 13.90 -51.14
C PRO A 354 22.93 15.36 -50.74
N SER A 355 21.89 16.10 -50.36
CA SER A 355 21.99 17.55 -50.12
C SER A 355 22.59 17.95 -48.76
N HIS A 356 22.54 17.09 -47.74
CA HIS A 356 22.96 17.45 -46.38
C HIS A 356 23.65 16.31 -45.60
N GLY A 357 24.44 16.70 -44.60
CA GLY A 357 24.97 15.80 -43.56
C GLY A 357 26.11 14.88 -44.01
N GLU A 358 26.35 13.83 -43.23
CA GLU A 358 27.43 12.85 -43.47
C GLU A 358 27.26 12.10 -44.80
N ALA A 359 26.02 11.89 -45.25
CA ALA A 359 25.74 11.27 -46.55
C ALA A 359 26.15 12.18 -47.73
N ALA A 360 25.97 13.51 -47.61
CA ALA A 360 26.47 14.46 -48.61
C ALA A 360 28.00 14.45 -48.68
N ARG A 361 28.67 14.40 -47.52
CA ARG A 361 30.14 14.31 -47.42
C ARG A 361 30.69 13.07 -48.12
N ILE A 362 30.07 11.91 -47.90
CA ILE A 362 30.42 10.65 -48.58
C ILE A 362 30.17 10.78 -50.09
N GLY A 363 29.03 11.33 -50.50
CA GLY A 363 28.69 11.51 -51.92
C GLY A 363 29.67 12.41 -52.67
N HIS A 364 30.06 13.55 -52.09
CA HIS A 364 31.07 14.43 -52.68
C HIS A 364 32.44 13.77 -52.76
N SER A 365 32.80 12.97 -51.76
CA SER A 365 34.05 12.20 -51.77
C SER A 365 34.06 11.15 -52.89
N LEU A 366 32.94 10.45 -53.09
CA LEU A 366 32.78 9.50 -54.20
C LEU A 366 32.84 10.18 -55.58
N GLU A 367 32.29 11.39 -55.74
CA GLU A 367 32.41 12.14 -57.00
C GLU A 367 33.85 12.56 -57.28
N ARG A 368 34.61 12.97 -56.26
CA ARG A 368 36.05 13.27 -56.40
C ARG A 368 36.84 12.02 -56.79
N VAL A 369 36.55 10.88 -56.18
CA VAL A 369 37.14 9.58 -56.54
C VAL A 369 36.81 9.20 -57.99
N ARG A 370 35.58 9.46 -58.46
CA ARG A 370 35.20 9.25 -59.88
C ARG A 370 36.05 10.08 -60.83
N ARG A 371 36.25 11.37 -60.54
CA ARG A 371 37.09 12.26 -61.36
C ARG A 371 38.56 11.82 -61.38
N GLN A 372 39.07 11.34 -60.25
CA GLN A 372 40.43 10.77 -60.18
C GLN A 372 40.57 9.49 -61.01
N LEU A 373 39.55 8.62 -61.04
CA LEU A 373 39.54 7.45 -61.93
C LEU A 373 39.52 7.84 -63.43
N LEU A 374 38.97 9.00 -63.77
CA LEU A 374 39.02 9.58 -65.12
C LEU A 374 40.38 10.23 -65.46
N GLY A 375 41.34 10.24 -64.53
CA GLY A 375 42.70 10.75 -64.74
C GLY A 375 42.96 12.16 -64.22
N GLU A 376 42.01 12.80 -63.54
CA GLU A 376 42.28 14.10 -62.90
C GLU A 376 43.20 13.95 -61.67
N PRO A 377 44.27 14.76 -61.54
CA PRO A 377 45.16 14.67 -60.40
C PRO A 377 44.43 15.04 -59.08
N ALA A 378 44.76 14.34 -58.00
CA ALA A 378 44.11 14.56 -56.70
C ALA A 378 44.21 16.02 -56.23
N ASP A 379 45.33 16.69 -56.52
CA ASP A 379 45.59 18.07 -56.12
C ASP A 379 44.74 19.12 -56.88
N SER A 380 44.35 18.86 -58.14
CA SER A 380 43.45 19.75 -58.89
C SER A 380 42.01 19.66 -58.38
N THR A 381 41.60 18.50 -57.85
CA THR A 381 40.27 18.28 -57.25
C THR A 381 40.13 18.82 -55.82
N ALA A 382 41.25 19.15 -55.16
CA ALA A 382 41.28 19.68 -53.79
C ALA A 382 40.91 21.18 -53.71
N ALA A 383 41.01 21.92 -54.81
CA ALA A 383 40.73 23.36 -54.89
C ALA A 383 39.23 23.70 -54.85
N GLU A 384 38.35 22.80 -55.33
CA GLU A 384 36.88 22.92 -55.21
C GLU A 384 36.40 22.45 -53.82
N ARG A 385 36.79 23.15 -52.76
CA ARG A 385 36.19 22.97 -51.43
C ARG A 385 34.85 23.71 -51.38
N PRO A 386 33.68 23.05 -51.31
CA PRO A 386 32.48 23.73 -50.88
C PRO A 386 32.72 24.27 -49.46
N ARG A 387 32.61 25.60 -49.29
CA ARG A 387 32.66 26.27 -47.98
C ARG A 387 31.70 25.56 -47.02
N LYS A 388 32.18 25.24 -45.81
CA LYS A 388 31.41 24.64 -44.69
C LYS A 388 30.10 25.41 -44.43
N ARG A 389 29.03 25.11 -45.19
CA ARG A 389 27.69 25.65 -44.98
C ARG A 389 26.74 24.49 -44.78
N GLY A 390 26.16 24.41 -43.56
CA GLY A 390 25.05 23.53 -43.24
C GLY A 390 25.16 22.88 -41.86
N ARG A 391 24.63 23.54 -40.82
CA ARG A 391 24.75 23.23 -39.38
C ARG A 391 23.97 21.99 -38.88
N PHE A 392 23.41 21.16 -39.76
CA PHE A 392 22.61 19.98 -39.38
C PHE A 392 23.30 18.67 -39.76
N GLY A 393 24.17 18.18 -38.87
CA GLY A 393 24.74 16.83 -38.96
C GLY A 393 23.81 15.76 -38.38
N SER A 394 24.23 14.50 -38.42
CA SER A 394 23.51 13.34 -37.85
C SER A 394 23.19 13.47 -36.35
N ARG A 395 23.93 14.30 -35.60
CA ARG A 395 23.61 14.67 -34.21
C ARG A 395 22.37 15.57 -34.10
N GLY A 396 22.21 16.52 -35.03
CA GLY A 396 21.03 17.37 -35.10
C GLY A 396 19.76 16.57 -35.43
N LEU A 397 19.89 15.54 -36.27
CA LEU A 397 18.79 14.62 -36.57
C LEU A 397 18.34 13.85 -35.31
N ILE A 398 19.27 13.25 -34.55
CA ILE A 398 18.93 12.58 -33.28
C ILE A 398 18.29 13.57 -32.31
N ALA A 399 18.80 14.81 -32.22
CA ALA A 399 18.22 15.83 -31.36
C ALA A 399 16.78 16.18 -31.78
N VAL A 400 16.50 16.33 -33.07
CA VAL A 400 15.14 16.58 -33.59
C VAL A 400 14.21 15.40 -33.30
N CYS A 401 14.65 14.15 -33.53
CA CYS A 401 13.88 12.96 -33.14
C CYS A 401 13.62 12.91 -31.63
N GLY A 402 14.62 13.27 -30.81
CA GLY A 402 14.50 13.38 -29.36
C GLY A 402 13.46 14.43 -28.96
N VAL A 403 13.51 15.63 -29.54
CA VAL A 403 12.54 16.69 -29.29
C VAL A 403 11.12 16.26 -29.70
N LEU A 404 10.96 15.60 -30.86
CA LEU A 404 9.66 15.09 -31.30
C LEU A 404 9.08 14.07 -30.31
N LEU A 405 9.88 13.10 -29.86
CA LEU A 405 9.43 12.09 -28.89
C LEU A 405 9.14 12.72 -27.52
N LEU A 406 9.99 13.65 -27.07
CA LEU A 406 9.78 14.40 -25.82
C LEU A 406 8.56 15.31 -25.88
N ALA A 407 8.17 15.81 -27.06
CA ALA A 407 6.97 16.62 -27.23
C ALA A 407 5.69 15.85 -26.86
N TRP A 408 5.72 14.51 -26.90
CA TRP A 408 4.65 13.66 -26.37
C TRP A 408 4.92 13.25 -24.92
N SER A 409 6.13 12.77 -24.61
CA SER A 409 6.42 12.19 -23.29
C SER A 409 6.47 13.22 -22.15
N ALA A 410 7.00 14.43 -22.38
CA ALA A 410 7.14 15.43 -21.34
C ALA A 410 5.79 16.00 -20.85
N PRO A 411 4.81 16.33 -21.72
CA PRO A 411 3.48 16.70 -21.25
C PRO A 411 2.77 15.59 -20.47
N MET A 412 2.89 14.33 -20.90
CA MET A 412 2.35 13.18 -20.17
C MET A 412 3.01 13.04 -18.79
N LEU A 413 4.34 13.23 -18.72
CA LEU A 413 5.10 13.08 -17.49
C LEU A 413 4.89 14.21 -16.49
N LEU A 414 4.65 15.46 -16.94
CA LEU A 414 4.70 16.64 -16.08
C LEU A 414 3.42 17.48 -16.03
N LEU A 415 2.58 17.49 -17.07
CA LEU A 415 1.52 18.50 -17.23
C LEU A 415 0.10 17.92 -17.20
N LEU A 416 -0.11 16.78 -17.86
CA LEU A 416 -1.44 16.21 -18.03
C LEU A 416 -1.90 15.43 -16.79
N ASN A 417 -3.20 15.53 -16.49
CA ASN A 417 -3.89 14.78 -15.43
C ASN A 417 -3.26 14.95 -14.03
N ARG A 418 -2.90 16.18 -13.64
CA ARG A 418 -2.43 16.48 -12.29
C ARG A 418 -3.62 16.55 -11.33
N ALA A 419 -3.69 15.58 -10.45
CA ALA A 419 -4.80 15.35 -9.55
C ALA A 419 -4.84 16.37 -8.41
N ASP A 420 -3.72 16.96 -7.97
CA ASP A 420 -3.70 17.83 -6.78
C ASP A 420 -4.66 19.03 -6.88
N SER A 421 -4.89 19.56 -8.08
CA SER A 421 -5.82 20.67 -8.32
C SER A 421 -7.27 20.26 -8.57
N THR A 422 -7.53 19.02 -9.00
CA THR A 422 -8.85 18.58 -9.49
C THR A 422 -9.44 17.38 -8.77
N ALA A 423 -8.66 16.68 -7.93
CA ALA A 423 -9.10 15.47 -7.26
C ALA A 423 -10.24 15.78 -6.29
N VAL A 424 -11.37 15.09 -6.52
CA VAL A 424 -12.50 15.10 -5.61
C VAL A 424 -12.38 13.89 -4.69
N VAL A 425 -11.96 14.12 -3.45
CA VAL A 425 -11.94 13.06 -2.44
C VAL A 425 -13.38 12.80 -2.00
N PRO A 426 -13.90 11.56 -2.12
CA PRO A 426 -15.25 11.25 -1.68
C PRO A 426 -15.43 11.56 -0.19
N GLU A 427 -16.55 12.17 0.18
CA GLU A 427 -16.87 12.49 1.58
C GLU A 427 -16.85 11.23 2.46
N GLN A 428 -17.25 10.09 1.90
CA GLN A 428 -17.17 8.81 2.58
C GLN A 428 -15.75 8.47 3.07
N MET A 429 -14.70 8.92 2.39
CA MET A 429 -13.32 8.73 2.85
C MET A 429 -12.99 9.55 4.09
N VAL A 430 -13.53 10.77 4.17
CA VAL A 430 -13.38 11.62 5.36
C VAL A 430 -14.12 11.01 6.55
N ASN A 431 -15.34 10.53 6.31
CA ASN A 431 -16.15 9.85 7.33
C ASN A 431 -15.50 8.54 7.80
N ASP A 432 -15.00 7.72 6.88
CA ASP A 432 -14.29 6.49 7.20
C ASP A 432 -13.02 6.76 8.02
N GLN A 433 -12.20 7.75 7.62
CA GLN A 433 -10.99 8.12 8.38
C GLN A 433 -11.35 8.56 9.80
N ARG A 434 -12.39 9.38 9.96
CA ARG A 434 -12.89 9.84 11.26
C ARG A 434 -13.33 8.68 12.14
N GLU A 435 -14.22 7.83 11.63
CA GLU A 435 -14.81 6.69 12.37
C GLU A 435 -13.76 5.65 12.75
N ARG A 436 -12.82 5.35 11.86
CA ARG A 436 -11.74 4.40 12.13
C ARG A 436 -10.72 4.96 13.13
N THR A 437 -10.49 6.28 13.13
CA THR A 437 -9.64 6.94 14.15
C THR A 437 -10.32 6.97 15.52
N GLU A 438 -11.63 7.21 15.55
CA GLU A 438 -12.45 7.12 16.77
C GLU A 438 -12.44 5.70 17.34
N THR A 439 -12.65 4.70 16.47
CA THR A 439 -12.54 3.27 16.83
C THR A 439 -11.17 2.93 17.41
N LEU A 440 -10.10 3.47 16.80
CA LEU A 440 -8.74 3.25 17.28
C LEU A 440 -8.50 3.91 18.65
N THR A 441 -9.04 5.11 18.85
CA THR A 441 -9.00 5.83 20.12
C THR A 441 -9.67 5.05 21.23
N ASP A 442 -10.90 4.56 20.98
CA ASP A 442 -11.63 3.77 21.96
C ASP A 442 -10.88 2.49 22.31
N ARG A 443 -10.24 1.86 21.32
CA ARG A 443 -9.43 0.67 21.54
C ARG A 443 -8.21 0.91 22.43
N VAL A 444 -7.46 1.99 22.22
CA VAL A 444 -6.32 2.33 23.09
C VAL A 444 -6.80 2.63 24.50
N ARG A 445 -7.84 3.47 24.64
CA ARG A 445 -8.47 3.81 25.93
C ARG A 445 -8.93 2.56 26.67
N ARG A 446 -9.61 1.64 25.96
CA ARG A 446 -10.12 0.40 26.53
C ARG A 446 -9.00 -0.55 26.95
N ALA A 447 -7.96 -0.71 26.13
CA ALA A 447 -6.82 -1.55 26.47
C ALA A 447 -6.09 -1.08 27.75
N LEU A 448 -5.99 0.24 27.95
CA LEU A 448 -5.44 0.83 29.18
C LEU A 448 -6.37 0.63 30.38
N ASN A 449 -7.68 0.85 30.22
CA ASN A 449 -8.67 0.58 31.26
C ASN A 449 -8.70 -0.90 31.68
N GLU A 450 -8.60 -1.82 30.71
CA GLU A 450 -8.50 -3.26 30.95
C GLU A 450 -7.22 -3.60 31.70
N GLY A 451 -6.09 -2.99 31.33
CA GLY A 451 -4.85 -3.14 32.11
C GLY A 451 -5.02 -2.68 33.56
N HIS A 452 -5.62 -1.50 33.79
CA HIS A 452 -5.89 -1.07 35.16
C HIS A 452 -6.82 -2.04 35.93
N ALA A 453 -7.83 -2.60 35.27
CA ALA A 453 -8.70 -3.61 35.88
C ALA A 453 -7.94 -4.90 36.24
N ASP A 454 -6.97 -5.32 35.43
CA ASP A 454 -6.07 -6.42 35.77
C ASP A 454 -5.28 -6.12 37.05
N LEU A 455 -4.74 -4.90 37.19
CA LEU A 455 -3.99 -4.49 38.39
C LEU A 455 -4.87 -4.51 39.64
N VAL A 456 -6.13 -4.06 39.54
CA VAL A 456 -7.11 -4.14 40.64
C VAL A 456 -7.39 -5.58 41.03
N SER A 457 -7.52 -6.49 40.05
CA SER A 457 -7.72 -7.92 40.29
C SER A 457 -6.50 -8.55 40.98
N VAL A 458 -5.29 -8.21 40.53
CA VAL A 458 -4.03 -8.66 41.15
C VAL A 458 -3.87 -8.12 42.57
N ALA A 459 -4.17 -6.84 42.79
CA ALA A 459 -4.11 -6.24 44.13
C ALA A 459 -5.08 -6.93 45.10
N ALA A 460 -6.27 -7.28 44.63
CA ALA A 460 -7.24 -8.06 45.41
C ALA A 460 -6.77 -9.49 45.71
N LEU A 461 -5.93 -10.09 44.84
CA LEU A 461 -5.36 -11.43 45.07
C LEU A 461 -4.22 -11.39 46.10
N ILE A 462 -3.39 -10.34 46.05
CA ILE A 462 -2.28 -10.18 46.99
C ILE A 462 -2.80 -9.89 48.41
N GLY A 463 -3.84 -9.08 48.60
CA GLY A 463 -4.42 -8.86 49.94
C GLY A 463 -3.42 -8.50 51.06
N ASP A 464 -3.84 -8.62 52.31
CA ASP A 464 -3.09 -8.22 53.51
C ASP A 464 -2.11 -9.29 54.02
N ARG A 465 -2.43 -10.58 53.83
CA ARG A 465 -1.68 -11.71 54.41
C ARG A 465 -0.72 -12.43 53.47
N THR A 466 -0.69 -12.11 52.18
CA THR A 466 0.16 -12.81 51.20
C THR A 466 1.63 -12.48 51.42
N SER A 467 2.51 -13.47 51.35
CA SER A 467 3.96 -13.27 51.53
C SER A 467 4.60 -12.59 50.30
N PRO A 468 5.78 -11.94 50.43
CA PRO A 468 6.47 -11.35 49.28
C PRO A 468 6.82 -12.33 48.15
N ASP A 469 7.07 -13.60 48.47
CA ASP A 469 7.36 -14.65 47.48
C ASP A 469 6.09 -15.10 46.73
N ASP A 470 4.97 -15.20 47.43
CA ASP A 470 3.68 -15.51 46.81
C ASP A 470 3.21 -14.36 45.92
N MET A 471 3.43 -13.11 46.35
CA MET A 471 3.20 -11.93 45.51
C MET A 471 4.00 -12.01 44.22
N ARG A 472 5.30 -12.31 44.29
CA ARG A 472 6.15 -12.45 43.10
C ARG A 472 5.60 -13.49 42.12
N THR A 473 5.11 -14.61 42.66
CA THR A 473 4.50 -15.68 41.86
C THR A 473 3.24 -15.19 41.14
N VAL A 474 2.38 -14.42 41.83
CA VAL A 474 1.21 -13.79 41.22
C VAL A 474 1.62 -12.82 40.12
N LEU A 475 2.57 -11.93 40.39
CA LEU A 475 3.02 -10.91 39.43
C LEU A 475 3.64 -11.53 38.17
N GLU A 476 4.50 -12.56 38.30
CA GLU A 476 5.08 -13.25 37.14
C GLU A 476 4.03 -13.99 36.30
N ARG A 477 3.05 -14.61 36.97
CA ARG A 477 1.92 -15.24 36.28
C ARG A 477 1.13 -14.20 35.49
N THR A 478 0.76 -13.07 36.11
CA THR A 478 0.05 -11.98 35.44
C THR A 478 0.83 -11.45 34.25
N ARG A 479 2.14 -11.21 34.39
CA ARG A 479 3.00 -10.73 33.29
C ARG A 479 3.05 -11.71 32.12
N THR A 480 3.10 -13.01 32.42
CA THR A 480 3.14 -14.07 31.41
C THR A 480 1.81 -14.19 30.67
N GLU A 481 0.69 -14.09 31.39
CA GLU A 481 -0.66 -14.09 30.80
C GLU A 481 -0.92 -12.81 29.98
N HIS A 482 -0.35 -11.67 30.39
CA HIS A 482 -0.59 -10.35 29.80
C HIS A 482 0.70 -9.68 29.34
N ARG A 483 1.02 -9.81 28.05
CA ARG A 483 2.20 -9.19 27.41
C ARG A 483 2.17 -7.64 27.33
N ARG A 484 1.22 -6.97 28.01
CA ARG A 484 1.05 -5.52 28.01
C ARG A 484 1.96 -4.81 29.03
N TYR A 485 2.50 -5.53 30.01
CA TYR A 485 3.37 -4.99 31.05
C TYR A 485 4.85 -5.27 30.78
N GLU A 486 5.68 -4.25 30.96
CA GLU A 486 7.15 -4.36 30.97
C GLU A 486 7.61 -4.88 32.33
N SER A 487 7.07 -4.27 33.39
CA SER A 487 7.30 -4.63 34.79
C SER A 487 6.00 -4.58 35.60
N LEU A 488 5.92 -5.43 36.62
CA LEU A 488 4.86 -5.45 37.62
C LEU A 488 5.51 -5.53 39.00
N TYR A 489 5.10 -4.69 39.94
CA TYR A 489 5.70 -4.64 41.28
C TYR A 489 4.76 -4.10 42.34
N VAL A 490 5.11 -4.32 43.60
CA VAL A 490 4.39 -3.78 44.75
C VAL A 490 5.20 -2.66 45.39
N LEU A 491 4.60 -1.49 45.51
CA LEU A 491 5.10 -0.39 46.31
C LEU A 491 4.48 -0.44 47.71
N SER A 492 5.31 -0.29 48.74
CA SER A 492 4.86 0.02 50.09
C SER A 492 4.37 1.46 50.21
N ALA A 493 3.75 1.81 51.34
CA ALA A 493 3.26 3.16 51.63
C ALA A 493 4.35 4.25 51.54
N ASP A 494 5.60 3.90 51.85
CA ASP A 494 6.77 4.79 51.75
C ASP A 494 7.41 4.82 50.34
N GLY A 495 6.81 4.15 49.35
CA GLY A 495 7.26 4.16 47.96
C GLY A 495 8.42 3.21 47.66
N LYS A 496 8.71 2.25 48.55
CA LYS A 496 9.74 1.24 48.30
C LYS A 496 9.17 0.03 47.58
N VAL A 497 9.95 -0.51 46.65
CA VAL A 497 9.62 -1.76 45.97
C VAL A 497 9.77 -2.92 46.95
N VAL A 498 8.67 -3.59 47.25
CA VAL A 498 8.63 -4.78 48.13
C VAL A 498 9.00 -6.03 47.36
N THR A 499 8.47 -6.16 46.14
CA THR A 499 8.70 -7.29 45.23
C THR A 499 8.37 -6.87 43.80
N SER A 500 8.97 -7.53 42.81
CA SER A 500 8.82 -7.21 41.39
C SER A 500 8.88 -8.45 40.49
N ALA A 501 8.36 -8.29 39.28
CA ALA A 501 8.37 -9.24 38.17
C ALA A 501 8.61 -8.49 36.86
N GLY A 502 9.43 -9.05 35.97
CA GLY A 502 9.83 -8.39 34.71
C GLY A 502 11.08 -7.52 34.83
N GLU A 503 11.14 -6.45 34.03
CA GLU A 503 12.28 -5.51 34.07
C GLU A 503 12.35 -4.72 35.38
N GLU A 504 13.50 -4.12 35.67
CA GLU A 504 13.66 -3.27 36.85
C GLU A 504 12.73 -2.04 36.75
N PRO A 505 11.97 -1.71 37.82
CA PRO A 505 11.10 -0.54 37.83
C PRO A 505 11.87 0.74 37.49
N ARG A 506 11.30 1.58 36.62
CA ARG A 506 11.97 2.84 36.26
C ARG A 506 12.01 3.78 37.48
N PRO A 507 13.08 4.58 37.66
CA PRO A 507 13.22 5.46 38.84
C PRO A 507 12.06 6.45 39.01
N GLU A 508 11.46 6.85 37.90
CA GLU A 508 10.35 7.82 37.83
C GLU A 508 9.04 7.27 38.43
N SER A 509 8.97 5.95 38.67
CA SER A 509 7.78 5.26 39.14
C SER A 509 7.71 5.07 40.67
N GLY A 510 8.75 5.49 41.41
CA GLY A 510 8.89 5.25 42.85
C GLY A 510 7.90 6.00 43.76
N LYS A 511 7.05 6.88 43.22
CA LYS A 511 5.98 7.55 43.97
C LYS A 511 4.68 7.56 43.15
N ARG A 512 3.60 7.07 43.76
CA ARG A 512 2.25 7.16 43.20
C ARG A 512 1.81 8.64 43.12
N PRO A 513 1.39 9.14 41.95
CA PRO A 513 0.73 10.44 41.85
C PRO A 513 -0.61 10.39 42.60
N GLU A 514 -0.89 11.41 43.42
CA GLU A 514 -2.11 11.43 44.24
C GLU A 514 -3.37 11.42 43.37
N GLY A 515 -4.28 10.47 43.64
CA GLY A 515 -5.59 10.38 42.97
C GLY A 515 -5.58 9.81 41.54
N GLU A 516 -4.41 9.55 40.95
CA GLU A 516 -4.30 9.00 39.60
C GLU A 516 -4.29 7.47 39.60
N GLN A 517 -5.05 6.89 38.68
CA GLN A 517 -5.13 5.44 38.45
C GLN A 517 -4.21 4.99 37.31
N LEU A 518 -3.96 5.90 36.36
CA LEU A 518 -3.05 5.78 35.25
C LEU A 518 -2.35 7.12 35.05
N SER A 519 -1.04 7.10 34.82
CA SER A 519 -0.27 8.32 34.61
C SER A 519 0.85 8.09 33.58
N LEU A 520 1.25 9.17 32.92
CA LEU A 520 2.48 9.26 32.15
C LEU A 520 3.55 9.83 33.08
N LEU A 521 4.61 9.06 33.35
CA LEU A 521 5.59 9.39 34.39
C LEU A 521 6.67 10.37 33.94
N ASN A 522 6.96 10.40 32.64
CA ASN A 522 7.96 11.26 32.04
C ASN A 522 7.37 12.19 30.98
N ASP A 523 7.96 13.38 30.84
CA ASP A 523 7.62 14.37 29.82
C ASP A 523 8.73 14.58 28.76
N SER A 524 9.81 13.79 28.88
CA SER A 524 10.98 13.82 28.03
C SER A 524 11.71 12.48 28.04
N GLY A 525 12.67 12.31 27.12
CA GLY A 525 13.46 11.08 26.98
C GLY A 525 13.17 10.32 25.69
N LYS A 526 13.72 9.10 25.58
CA LYS A 526 13.62 8.30 24.34
C LYS A 526 12.29 7.55 24.21
N GLU A 527 11.66 7.23 25.33
CA GLU A 527 10.46 6.40 25.38
C GLU A 527 9.52 6.91 26.48
N PRO A 528 8.20 6.97 26.24
CA PRO A 528 7.23 7.27 27.28
C PRO A 528 7.03 6.10 28.24
N VAL A 529 6.85 6.43 29.52
CA VAL A 529 6.68 5.50 30.64
C VAL A 529 5.28 5.70 31.19
N ILE A 530 4.44 4.69 31.04
CA ILE A 530 3.03 4.77 31.43
C ILE A 530 2.81 3.76 32.53
N ALA A 531 2.33 4.20 33.69
CA ALA A 531 2.12 3.37 34.86
C ALA A 531 0.66 3.36 35.29
N GLY A 532 0.17 2.18 35.69
CA GLY A 532 -1.11 2.00 36.36
C GLY A 532 -0.92 1.65 37.83
N TYR A 533 -1.85 2.10 38.68
CA TYR A 533 -1.77 1.95 40.14
C TYR A 533 -3.04 1.32 40.68
N ALA A 534 -2.92 0.25 41.48
CA ALA A 534 -4.05 -0.37 42.18
C ALA A 534 -3.71 -0.63 43.66
N GLU A 535 -4.48 -0.05 44.57
CA GLU A 535 -4.26 -0.21 46.01
C GLU A 535 -4.58 -1.64 46.46
N ILE A 536 -3.72 -2.19 47.33
CA ILE A 536 -3.87 -3.51 47.91
C ILE A 536 -4.80 -3.41 49.13
N PRO A 537 -5.98 -4.06 49.10
CA PRO A 537 -6.91 -4.00 50.23
C PRO A 537 -6.29 -4.53 51.51
N GLY A 538 -6.46 -3.80 52.61
CA GLY A 538 -6.03 -4.22 53.95
C GLY A 538 -4.52 -4.09 54.24
N ARG A 539 -3.75 -3.41 53.37
CA ARG A 539 -2.29 -3.36 53.47
C ARG A 539 -1.70 -1.95 53.49
N ASP A 540 -2.21 -1.12 54.39
CA ASP A 540 -1.67 0.21 54.76
C ASP A 540 -1.24 1.10 53.57
N GLY A 541 -2.02 1.15 52.49
CA GLY A 541 -1.72 1.99 51.32
C GLY A 541 -0.69 1.42 50.34
N ALA A 542 -0.25 0.16 50.51
CA ALA A 542 0.56 -0.54 49.52
C ALA A 542 -0.20 -0.66 48.19
N THR A 543 0.53 -0.58 47.09
CA THR A 543 -0.04 -0.45 45.74
C THR A 543 0.67 -1.38 44.77
N VAL A 544 -0.10 -2.13 43.96
CA VAL A 544 0.41 -2.82 42.77
C VAL A 544 0.58 -1.81 41.66
N VAL A 545 1.76 -1.78 41.05
CA VAL A 545 2.10 -0.93 39.91
C VAL A 545 2.41 -1.80 38.71
N GLY A 546 1.87 -1.42 37.56
CA GLY A 546 2.22 -2.01 36.27
C GLY A 546 2.69 -0.96 35.29
N GLU A 547 3.91 -1.10 34.79
CA GLU A 547 4.45 -0.27 33.73
C GLU A 547 4.09 -0.88 32.38
N PHE A 548 3.40 -0.12 31.53
CA PHE A 548 2.95 -0.58 30.23
C PHE A 548 4.08 -0.54 29.21
N ARG A 549 4.14 -1.56 28.36
CA ARG A 549 5.06 -1.61 27.22
C ARG A 549 4.60 -0.60 26.17
N ILE A 550 5.47 0.32 25.76
CA ILE A 550 5.12 1.24 24.67
C ILE A 550 4.84 0.49 23.36
N ASP A 551 5.52 -0.63 23.14
CA ASP A 551 5.30 -1.52 21.99
C ASP A 551 3.90 -2.11 21.95
N PHE A 552 3.31 -2.40 23.11
CA PHE A 552 1.92 -2.84 23.18
C PHE A 552 1.00 -1.74 22.63
N ILE A 553 1.16 -0.50 23.07
CA ILE A 553 0.35 0.64 22.58
C ILE A 553 0.61 0.89 21.09
N ASN A 554 1.87 0.91 20.66
CA ASN A 554 2.25 1.08 19.24
C ASN A 554 1.63 -0.02 18.37
N SER A 555 1.56 -1.27 18.85
CA SER A 555 0.93 -2.38 18.14
C SER A 555 -0.57 -2.18 17.94
N LEU A 556 -1.25 -1.54 18.89
CA LEU A 556 -2.66 -1.19 18.76
C LEU A 556 -2.89 -0.18 17.64
N LEU A 557 -1.93 0.71 17.37
CA LEU A 557 -2.04 1.77 16.35
C LEU A 557 -1.82 1.30 14.91
N LYS A 558 -1.25 0.11 14.71
CA LYS A 558 -0.96 -0.43 13.37
C LYS A 558 -2.24 -0.83 12.64
N ARG A 559 -2.79 0.07 11.83
CA ARG A 559 -4.00 -0.16 11.02
C ARG A 559 -3.81 0.20 9.55
N PRO A 560 -4.09 -0.75 8.63
CA PRO A 560 -4.02 -0.50 7.20
C PRO A 560 -4.91 0.65 6.74
N GLY A 561 -4.41 1.44 5.79
CA GLY A 561 -5.21 2.50 5.16
C GLY A 561 -5.63 3.65 6.07
N LEU A 562 -5.07 3.80 7.27
CA LEU A 562 -5.17 5.03 8.07
C LEU A 562 -3.95 5.97 7.88
N GLY A 563 -2.92 5.51 7.16
CA GLY A 563 -1.66 6.23 6.97
C GLY A 563 -0.83 6.29 8.24
N GLN A 564 -0.41 7.49 8.61
CA GLN A 564 0.34 7.74 9.84
C GLN A 564 -0.64 7.95 11.00
N VAL A 565 -0.38 7.29 12.12
CA VAL A 565 -1.18 7.41 13.34
C VAL A 565 -0.26 7.77 14.49
N ARG A 566 -0.68 8.74 15.31
CA ARG A 566 -0.01 9.13 16.55
C ARG A 566 -1.01 9.19 17.70
N VAL A 567 -0.53 8.88 18.89
CA VAL A 567 -1.18 9.22 20.16
C VAL A 567 -0.44 10.41 20.71
N VAL A 568 -1.15 11.48 21.03
CA VAL A 568 -0.57 12.67 21.66
C VAL A 568 -1.15 12.90 23.04
N ASP A 569 -0.36 13.48 23.93
CA ASP A 569 -0.79 13.90 25.26
C ASP A 569 -1.62 15.20 25.23
N ASP A 570 -1.98 15.70 26.41
CA ASP A 570 -2.71 16.94 26.61
C ASP A 570 -1.92 18.19 26.15
N LYS A 571 -0.59 18.11 26.14
CA LYS A 571 0.34 19.09 25.57
C LYS A 571 0.55 18.92 24.06
N ARG A 572 -0.12 17.95 23.44
CA ARG A 572 -0.03 17.58 22.01
C ARG A 572 1.35 17.08 21.58
N GLN A 573 2.10 16.53 22.53
CA GLN A 573 3.37 15.86 22.30
C GLN A 573 3.14 14.37 22.01
N ILE A 574 3.94 13.81 21.11
CA ILE A 574 3.78 12.44 20.63
C ILE A 574 4.18 11.46 21.73
N ILE A 575 3.25 10.60 22.13
CA ILE A 575 3.49 9.49 23.05
C ILE A 575 3.74 8.20 22.27
N GLY A 576 2.90 7.91 21.28
CA GLY A 576 2.96 6.65 20.54
C GLY A 576 2.70 6.83 19.06
N GLY A 577 3.05 5.82 18.26
CA GLY A 577 2.83 5.86 16.81
C GLY A 577 2.86 4.50 16.14
N ASN A 578 2.22 4.39 14.98
CA ASN A 578 2.24 3.17 14.18
C ASN A 578 3.49 3.02 13.28
N THR A 579 4.20 4.12 13.05
CA THR A 579 5.40 4.26 12.20
C THR A 579 6.34 5.27 12.84
N GLY A 580 7.63 5.24 12.46
CA GLY A 580 8.73 5.99 13.08
C GLY A 580 8.33 7.36 13.65
N TYR A 581 8.49 7.51 14.96
CA TYR A 581 8.22 8.73 15.71
C TYR A 581 9.30 8.97 16.74
N GLN A 582 9.40 10.21 17.19
CA GLN A 582 10.21 10.59 18.33
C GLN A 582 9.26 10.92 19.48
N ALA A 583 9.51 10.31 20.65
CA ALA A 583 8.71 10.56 21.83
C ALA A 583 8.84 12.03 22.26
N PHE A 584 7.73 12.61 22.72
CA PHE A 584 7.60 13.99 23.22
C PHE A 584 7.81 15.11 22.19
N ASP A 585 8.06 14.77 20.92
CA ASP A 585 8.10 15.74 19.83
C ASP A 585 6.69 16.24 19.49
N LYS A 586 6.62 17.42 18.87
CA LYS A 586 5.36 17.96 18.34
C LYS A 586 4.91 17.20 17.10
N LEU A 587 3.62 17.32 16.77
CA LEU A 587 3.12 16.90 15.47
C LEU A 587 3.87 17.60 14.32
N PRO A 588 4.04 16.92 13.17
CA PRO A 588 4.89 17.41 12.08
C PRO A 588 4.38 18.68 11.39
N ASP A 589 3.10 19.01 11.55
CA ASP A 589 2.43 20.16 10.92
C ASP A 589 1.64 20.93 11.98
N GLU A 590 1.78 22.27 11.99
CA GLU A 590 1.04 23.18 12.86
C GLU A 590 -0.49 23.10 12.63
N ARG A 591 -0.92 22.76 11.41
CA ARG A 591 -2.34 22.52 11.12
C ARG A 591 -2.87 21.27 11.81
N LEU A 592 -2.06 20.21 11.91
CA LEU A 592 -2.43 19.01 12.67
C LEU A 592 -2.52 19.35 14.17
N ASP A 593 -1.56 20.12 14.70
CA ASP A 593 -1.61 20.59 16.10
C ASP A 593 -2.88 21.41 16.39
N SER A 594 -3.19 22.36 15.50
CA SER A 594 -4.40 23.18 15.58
C SER A 594 -5.68 22.36 15.45
N PHE A 595 -5.69 21.34 14.58
CA PHE A 595 -6.82 20.44 14.39
C PHE A 595 -7.09 19.54 15.60
N VAL A 596 -6.03 19.07 16.27
CA VAL A 596 -6.14 18.37 17.56
C VAL A 596 -6.72 19.28 18.62
N ALA A 597 -6.20 20.51 18.73
CA ALA A 597 -6.72 21.49 19.67
C ALA A 597 -8.21 21.77 19.42
N GLY A 598 -8.63 21.90 18.16
CA GLY A 598 -10.03 22.06 17.77
C GLY A 598 -10.90 20.85 18.12
N SER A 599 -10.41 19.63 17.89
CA SER A 599 -11.14 18.39 18.22
C SER A 599 -11.31 18.17 19.72
N ASN A 600 -10.40 18.70 20.54
CA ASN A 600 -10.49 18.66 21.99
C ASN A 600 -11.48 19.70 22.56
N GLN A 601 -11.97 20.66 21.77
CA GLN A 601 -12.98 21.60 22.21
C GLN A 601 -14.33 20.89 22.45
N LYS A 602 -14.96 21.21 23.58
CA LYS A 602 -16.27 20.64 23.94
C LYS A 602 -17.38 21.33 23.16
N VAL A 603 -17.81 20.71 22.06
CA VAL A 603 -19.00 21.14 21.31
C VAL A 603 -20.18 20.30 21.80
N GLY A 604 -20.95 20.83 22.76
CA GLY A 604 -22.02 20.10 23.44
C GLY A 604 -21.54 19.45 24.75
N MET A 605 -21.93 18.18 25.00
CA MET A 605 -21.62 17.51 26.28
C MET A 605 -20.17 16.99 26.40
N SER A 606 -19.48 16.76 25.29
CA SER A 606 -18.11 16.25 25.26
C SER A 606 -17.38 16.69 24.00
N ALA A 607 -16.04 16.55 24.01
CA ALA A 607 -15.26 16.56 22.79
C ALA A 607 -15.70 15.41 21.85
N ARG A 608 -15.41 15.52 20.55
CA ARG A 608 -15.85 14.53 19.54
C ARG A 608 -14.77 14.32 18.49
N ALA A 609 -14.77 13.13 17.89
CA ALA A 609 -13.91 12.83 16.76
C ALA A 609 -14.30 13.68 15.54
N ASN A 610 -13.30 14.28 14.89
CA ASN A 610 -13.47 15.05 13.67
C ASN A 610 -12.60 14.49 12.54
N GLY A 611 -13.03 14.71 11.30
CA GLY A 611 -12.27 14.45 10.09
C GLY A 611 -12.19 15.71 9.24
N VAL A 612 -11.07 15.93 8.58
CA VAL A 612 -10.86 17.09 7.72
C VAL A 612 -10.09 16.69 6.46
N LEU A 613 -10.47 17.34 5.36
CA LEU A 613 -9.68 17.35 4.14
C LEU A 613 -9.05 18.73 4.02
N TYR A 614 -7.73 18.81 3.92
CA TYR A 614 -7.05 20.08 3.67
C TYR A 614 -6.01 19.94 2.57
N ARG A 615 -5.79 21.03 1.83
CA ARG A 615 -4.70 21.11 0.86
C ARG A 615 -3.50 21.70 1.55
N ASP A 616 -2.41 20.95 1.59
CA ASP A 616 -1.15 21.51 2.04
C ASP A 616 -0.67 22.56 1.01
N SER A 617 -0.26 23.70 1.53
CA SER A 617 0.28 24.81 0.73
C SER A 617 1.77 24.60 0.43
N GLY A 618 2.43 23.66 1.11
CA GLY A 618 3.85 23.32 1.00
C GLY A 618 4.25 22.35 -0.12
N GLY A 619 3.29 21.78 -0.85
CA GLY A 619 3.55 20.90 -2.00
C GLY A 619 3.19 19.42 -1.80
N ASP A 620 2.76 19.01 -0.61
CA ASP A 620 2.38 17.61 -0.32
C ASP A 620 0.94 17.24 -0.73
N GLY A 621 0.31 18.05 -1.57
CA GLY A 621 -1.00 17.78 -2.17
C GLY A 621 -2.17 17.83 -1.20
N VAL A 622 -3.23 17.10 -1.52
CA VAL A 622 -4.43 16.98 -0.66
C VAL A 622 -4.16 15.97 0.46
N GLN A 623 -4.38 16.36 1.71
CA GLN A 623 -4.23 15.54 2.91
C GLN A 623 -5.59 15.24 3.53
N LEU A 624 -5.75 14.00 3.97
CA LEU A 624 -6.90 13.54 4.74
C LEU A 624 -6.44 13.27 6.18
N ALA A 625 -7.09 13.91 7.16
CA ALA A 625 -6.74 13.75 8.57
C ALA A 625 -7.98 13.54 9.45
N ALA A 626 -7.80 12.87 10.58
CA ALA A 626 -8.79 12.74 11.63
C ALA A 626 -8.14 12.79 13.01
N ALA A 627 -8.89 13.32 13.99
CA ALA A 627 -8.46 13.41 15.37
C ALA A 627 -9.62 13.01 16.28
N ALA A 628 -9.34 12.15 17.25
CA ALA A 628 -10.32 11.62 18.18
C ALA A 628 -9.76 11.66 19.61
N PRO A 629 -10.35 12.48 20.50
CA PRO A 629 -9.95 12.56 21.91
C PRO A 629 -10.41 11.34 22.69
N PHE A 630 -9.72 11.05 23.79
CA PHE A 630 -10.18 10.08 24.78
C PHE A 630 -11.48 10.55 25.40
N VAL A 631 -12.59 10.01 24.88
CA VAL A 631 -13.95 10.24 25.37
C VAL A 631 -14.45 8.97 26.04
N GLY A 632 -15.17 9.12 27.16
CA GLY A 632 -15.68 8.00 27.96
C GLY A 632 -15.16 8.00 29.41
N GLY A 633 -15.49 6.93 30.15
CA GLY A 633 -15.08 6.73 31.54
C GLY A 633 -13.85 5.83 31.71
N GLY A 634 -13.54 5.52 32.97
CA GLY A 634 -12.42 4.66 33.38
C GLY A 634 -11.13 5.42 33.67
N ALA A 635 -10.13 4.69 34.16
CA ALA A 635 -8.82 5.20 34.57
C ALA A 635 -8.13 6.04 33.47
N ALA A 636 -8.22 5.61 32.21
CA ALA A 636 -7.53 6.22 31.08
C ALA A 636 -8.06 7.61 30.71
N LYS A 637 -9.24 7.99 31.21
CA LYS A 637 -9.82 9.32 30.96
C LYS A 637 -8.92 10.46 31.48
N SER A 638 -8.22 10.21 32.59
CA SER A 638 -7.34 11.18 33.24
C SER A 638 -6.16 11.62 32.36
N LEU A 639 -5.72 10.76 31.45
CA LEU A 639 -4.56 11.00 30.58
C LEU A 639 -4.79 12.15 29.57
N GLY A 640 -6.03 12.44 29.20
CA GLY A 640 -6.34 13.54 28.27
C GLY A 640 -5.82 13.33 26.84
N TRP A 641 -5.45 12.10 26.47
CA TRP A 641 -4.83 11.80 25.18
C TRP A 641 -5.78 11.93 23.98
N THR A 642 -5.19 12.18 22.82
CA THR A 642 -5.88 12.23 21.53
C THR A 642 -5.17 11.34 20.51
N VAL A 643 -5.92 10.53 19.75
CA VAL A 643 -5.36 9.80 18.61
C VAL A 643 -5.59 10.62 17.34
N VAL A 644 -4.55 10.75 16.55
CA VAL A 644 -4.54 11.50 15.29
C VAL A 644 -4.11 10.57 14.18
N SER A 645 -4.80 10.60 13.06
CA SER A 645 -4.40 9.89 11.85
C SER A 645 -4.36 10.84 10.66
N TRP A 646 -3.42 10.64 9.75
CA TRP A 646 -3.37 11.39 8.49
C TRP A 646 -2.71 10.61 7.36
N GLN A 647 -3.13 10.90 6.13
CA GLN A 647 -2.54 10.34 4.92
C GLN A 647 -2.72 11.26 3.71
N PRO A 648 -1.76 11.22 2.76
CA PRO A 648 -1.93 11.91 1.49
C PRO A 648 -3.02 11.23 0.66
N ALA A 649 -3.90 12.03 0.04
CA ALA A 649 -4.94 11.53 -0.84
C ALA A 649 -4.36 10.85 -2.09
N SER A 650 -3.12 11.16 -2.47
CA SER A 650 -2.40 10.50 -3.56
C SER A 650 -2.08 9.03 -3.30
N GLY A 651 -2.08 8.60 -2.03
CA GLY A 651 -1.98 7.21 -1.64
C GLY A 651 -3.31 6.45 -1.73
N LEU A 652 -4.43 7.14 -1.91
CA LEU A 652 -5.75 6.53 -2.04
C LEU A 652 -6.00 6.10 -3.50
N ALA A 653 -6.68 4.98 -3.68
CA ALA A 653 -7.11 4.48 -5.00
C ALA A 653 -8.28 5.30 -5.57
N ILE A 654 -8.05 6.60 -5.72
CA ILE A 654 -8.96 7.59 -6.29
C ILE A 654 -8.70 7.64 -7.82
N PRO A 655 -9.74 7.74 -8.67
CA PRO A 655 -9.59 7.72 -10.12
C PRO A 655 -8.62 8.77 -10.67
N GLU A 656 -8.64 9.99 -10.14
CA GLU A 656 -7.81 11.12 -10.58
C GLU A 656 -6.32 10.85 -10.35
N TYR A 657 -5.95 10.38 -9.15
CA TYR A 657 -4.56 9.99 -8.84
C TYR A 657 -4.16 8.72 -9.60
N SER A 658 -5.09 7.78 -9.83
CA SER A 658 -4.84 6.59 -10.65
C SER A 658 -4.54 6.97 -12.10
N LEU A 659 -5.29 7.91 -12.67
CA LEU A 659 -5.07 8.45 -14.01
C LEU A 659 -3.74 9.21 -14.09
N GLN A 660 -3.41 10.03 -13.08
CA GLN A 660 -2.10 10.69 -12.96
C GLN A 660 -0.97 9.66 -13.02
N ASN A 661 -1.01 8.64 -12.17
CA ASN A 661 0.04 7.62 -12.07
C ASN A 661 0.20 6.84 -13.38
N ARG A 662 -0.91 6.46 -14.03
CA ARG A 662 -0.87 5.80 -15.34
C ARG A 662 -0.32 6.72 -16.44
N THR A 663 -0.65 8.02 -16.42
CA THR A 663 -0.16 9.01 -17.38
C THR A 663 1.35 9.26 -17.19
N VAL A 664 1.80 9.40 -15.95
CA VAL A 664 3.21 9.51 -15.57
C VAL A 664 3.99 8.27 -16.01
N LEU A 665 3.45 7.06 -15.76
CA LEU A 665 4.06 5.81 -16.20
C LEU A 665 4.17 5.74 -17.72
N ALA A 666 3.13 6.13 -18.47
CA ALA A 666 3.17 6.18 -19.93
C ALA A 666 4.23 7.18 -20.43
N GLY A 667 4.33 8.36 -19.80
CA GLY A 667 5.38 9.34 -20.06
C GLY A 667 6.78 8.77 -19.81
N LEU A 668 6.99 8.11 -18.67
CA LEU A 668 8.27 7.49 -18.29
C LEU A 668 8.68 6.37 -19.26
N LEU A 669 7.73 5.51 -19.64
CA LEU A 669 7.94 4.48 -20.66
C LEU A 669 8.30 5.10 -22.01
N GLY A 670 7.64 6.20 -22.39
CA GLY A 670 7.97 6.97 -23.59
C GLY A 670 9.40 7.53 -23.57
N VAL A 671 9.80 8.20 -22.48
CA VAL A 671 11.18 8.71 -22.32
C VAL A 671 12.19 7.57 -22.37
N THR A 672 11.91 6.46 -21.70
CA THR A 672 12.81 5.29 -21.63
C THR A 672 12.98 4.66 -23.01
N ALA A 673 11.88 4.43 -23.74
CA ALA A 673 11.91 3.90 -25.10
C ALA A 673 12.64 4.85 -26.06
N ALA A 674 12.39 6.16 -25.96
CA ALA A 674 13.08 7.17 -26.76
C ALA A 674 14.59 7.17 -26.50
N ALA A 675 15.01 7.17 -25.23
CA ALA A 675 16.43 7.14 -24.86
C ALA A 675 17.12 5.86 -25.35
N ALA A 676 16.49 4.69 -25.18
CA ALA A 676 17.03 3.41 -25.63
C ALA A 676 17.18 3.36 -27.16
N CYS A 677 16.13 3.74 -27.92
CA CYS A 677 16.16 3.71 -29.38
C CYS A 677 17.13 4.74 -29.97
N LEU A 678 17.14 5.97 -29.45
CA LEU A 678 18.04 7.01 -29.93
C LEU A 678 19.50 6.71 -29.55
N GLY A 679 19.73 6.15 -28.36
CA GLY A 679 21.04 5.64 -27.94
C GLY A 679 21.53 4.52 -28.85
N TRP A 680 20.67 3.55 -29.17
CA TRP A 680 20.98 2.47 -30.10
C TRP A 680 21.29 2.99 -31.50
N LEU A 681 20.46 3.90 -32.03
CA LEU A 681 20.67 4.53 -33.34
C LEU A 681 21.96 5.36 -33.36
N HIS A 682 22.31 6.00 -32.24
CA HIS A 682 23.59 6.70 -32.10
C HIS A 682 24.79 5.76 -32.28
N ILE A 683 24.74 4.60 -31.63
CA ILE A 683 25.83 3.61 -31.62
C ILE A 683 25.94 2.88 -32.97
N VAL A 684 24.82 2.39 -33.51
CA VAL A 684 24.82 1.52 -34.70
C VAL A 684 24.86 2.30 -36.01
N VAL A 685 24.27 3.50 -36.04
CA VAL A 685 24.11 4.24 -37.30
C VAL A 685 24.98 5.48 -37.33
N VAL A 686 24.81 6.39 -36.37
CA VAL A 686 25.48 7.69 -36.42
C VAL A 686 26.99 7.56 -36.25
N ARG A 687 27.47 6.76 -35.29
CA ARG A 687 28.91 6.59 -35.07
C ARG A 687 29.61 5.94 -36.29
N PRO A 688 29.12 4.84 -36.89
CA PRO A 688 29.73 4.26 -38.09
C PRO A 688 29.63 5.15 -39.32
N LEU A 689 28.52 5.86 -39.52
CA LEU A 689 28.34 6.79 -40.64
C LEU A 689 29.36 7.94 -40.62
N ARG A 690 29.67 8.46 -39.43
CA ARG A 690 30.68 9.51 -39.23
C ARG A 690 32.10 9.01 -39.44
N GLU A 691 32.34 7.74 -39.17
CA GLU A 691 33.62 7.11 -39.43
C GLU A 691 33.80 6.87 -40.94
N LEU A 692 32.77 6.34 -41.60
CA LEU A 692 32.73 6.18 -43.05
C LEU A 692 32.92 7.50 -43.80
N ALA A 693 32.25 8.57 -43.36
CA ALA A 693 32.46 9.91 -43.94
C ALA A 693 33.92 10.36 -43.86
N ARG A 694 34.57 10.20 -42.69
CA ARG A 694 35.99 10.53 -42.53
C ARG A 694 36.92 9.67 -43.40
N GLN A 695 36.65 8.38 -43.51
CA GLN A 695 37.44 7.46 -44.33
C GLN A 695 37.28 7.73 -45.84
N SER A 696 36.05 8.02 -46.28
CA SER A 696 35.80 8.39 -47.69
C SER A 696 36.48 9.70 -48.08
N GLU A 697 36.47 10.71 -47.19
CA GLU A 697 37.17 11.96 -47.41
C GLU A 697 38.69 11.76 -47.49
N ALA A 698 39.27 10.99 -46.55
CA ALA A 698 40.70 10.67 -46.57
C ALA A 698 41.11 9.95 -47.87
N LEU A 699 40.30 9.00 -48.35
CA LEU A 699 40.55 8.30 -49.61
C LEU A 699 40.49 9.25 -50.82
N ALA A 700 39.51 10.15 -50.84
CA ALA A 700 39.36 11.18 -51.88
C ALA A 700 40.51 12.20 -51.84
N ASP A 701 41.02 12.52 -50.66
CA ASP A 701 42.18 13.40 -50.45
C ASP A 701 43.52 12.70 -50.74
N GLY A 702 43.50 11.44 -51.21
CA GLY A 702 44.67 10.72 -51.70
C GLY A 702 45.33 9.77 -50.70
N ASP A 703 44.73 9.52 -49.53
CA ASP A 703 45.20 8.46 -48.63
C ASP A 703 44.89 7.09 -49.24
N ARG A 704 45.93 6.45 -49.75
CA ARG A 704 45.86 5.09 -50.30
C ARG A 704 46.54 4.05 -49.42
N ARG A 705 47.18 4.45 -48.32
CA ARG A 705 47.95 3.54 -47.45
C ARG A 705 47.05 2.86 -46.42
N THR A 706 46.01 3.56 -45.97
CA THR A 706 45.06 3.04 -45.00
C THR A 706 44.13 2.01 -45.65
N VAL A 707 44.17 0.77 -45.19
CA VAL A 707 43.26 -0.30 -45.63
C VAL A 707 41.90 -0.11 -44.96
N LEU A 708 40.83 -0.15 -45.74
CA LEU A 708 39.47 0.03 -45.25
C LEU A 708 38.83 -1.33 -44.98
N TYR A 709 38.73 -1.72 -43.70
CA TYR A 709 38.13 -2.99 -43.29
C TYR A 709 36.61 -2.87 -43.05
N PRO A 710 35.77 -3.64 -43.77
CA PRO A 710 34.34 -3.73 -43.47
C PRO A 710 34.11 -4.43 -42.12
N ARG A 711 33.84 -3.67 -41.07
CA ARG A 711 33.56 -4.23 -39.72
C ARG A 711 32.11 -4.65 -39.50
N HIS A 712 31.19 -4.16 -40.34
CA HIS A 712 29.75 -4.38 -40.20
C HIS A 712 29.21 -5.06 -41.46
N HIS A 713 28.20 -5.95 -41.32
CA HIS A 713 27.54 -6.63 -42.45
C HIS A 713 26.26 -5.90 -42.88
N ASP A 714 26.31 -4.58 -42.96
CA ASP A 714 25.19 -3.68 -43.26
C ASP A 714 25.45 -2.76 -44.45
N GLU A 715 24.54 -1.81 -44.72
CA GLU A 715 24.71 -0.85 -45.81
C GLU A 715 25.99 0.00 -45.67
N VAL A 716 26.40 0.32 -44.43
CA VAL A 716 27.63 1.07 -44.16
C VAL A 716 28.86 0.23 -44.50
N GLY A 717 28.92 -1.02 -44.03
CA GLY A 717 30.01 -1.94 -44.35
C GLY A 717 30.08 -2.31 -45.83
N ALA A 718 28.94 -2.36 -46.52
CA ALA A 718 28.89 -2.57 -47.97
C ALA A 718 29.50 -1.37 -48.74
N VAL A 719 29.27 -0.13 -48.29
CA VAL A 719 29.94 1.06 -48.85
C VAL A 719 31.44 1.04 -48.56
N ILE A 720 31.86 0.69 -47.33
CA ILE A 720 33.28 0.55 -46.98
C ILE A 720 33.98 -0.46 -47.91
N ARG A 721 33.34 -1.59 -48.18
CA ARG A 721 33.88 -2.60 -49.11
C ARG A 721 34.04 -2.05 -50.52
N SER A 722 33.06 -1.30 -51.01
CA SER A 722 33.16 -0.64 -52.32
C SER A 722 34.30 0.40 -52.35
N LEU A 723 34.50 1.17 -51.27
CA LEU A 723 35.60 2.12 -51.17
C LEU A 723 36.97 1.44 -51.17
N GLU A 724 37.11 0.29 -50.51
CA GLU A 724 38.35 -0.50 -50.54
C GLU A 724 38.68 -1.00 -51.95
N LEU A 725 37.66 -1.46 -52.70
CA LEU A 725 37.84 -1.85 -54.10
C LEU A 725 38.26 -0.66 -54.97
N LEU A 726 37.66 0.52 -54.76
CA LEU A 726 38.05 1.76 -55.44
C LEU A 726 39.49 2.18 -55.10
N ARG A 727 39.91 2.03 -53.83
CA ARG A 727 41.29 2.29 -53.37
C ARG A 727 42.28 1.40 -54.14
N GLN A 728 41.97 0.11 -54.27
CA GLN A 728 42.81 -0.86 -54.99
C GLN A 728 42.90 -0.53 -56.48
N GLN A 729 41.76 -0.25 -57.14
CA GLN A 729 41.72 0.15 -58.56
C GLN A 729 42.58 1.39 -58.83
N LEU A 730 42.47 2.42 -57.99
CA LEU A 730 43.28 3.62 -58.14
C LEU A 730 44.77 3.38 -57.84
N GLN A 731 45.12 2.43 -56.96
CA GLN A 731 46.52 2.03 -56.74
C GLN A 731 47.09 1.30 -57.95
N GLU A 732 46.30 0.45 -58.60
CA GLU A 732 46.69 -0.24 -59.84
C GLU A 732 46.85 0.73 -61.01
N GLN A 733 45.94 1.70 -61.16
CA GLN A 733 46.04 2.76 -62.17
C GLN A 733 47.33 3.56 -62.00
N ARG A 734 47.66 3.99 -60.77
CA ARG A 734 48.93 4.67 -60.48
C ARG A 734 50.17 3.82 -60.78
N LYS A 735 50.11 2.50 -60.55
CA LYS A 735 51.21 1.58 -60.90
C LYS A 735 51.37 1.45 -62.43
N ARG A 736 50.28 1.49 -63.20
CA ARG A 736 50.31 1.50 -64.66
C ARG A 736 50.83 2.84 -65.20
N ASP A 737 50.35 3.95 -64.66
CA ASP A 737 50.74 5.31 -65.09
C ASP A 737 52.15 5.71 -64.62
N GLY A 738 52.66 5.09 -63.54
CA GLY A 738 54.00 5.31 -62.99
C GLY A 738 55.08 4.34 -63.45
N ALA A 739 54.77 3.38 -64.33
CA ALA A 739 55.77 2.52 -64.94
C ALA A 739 56.48 3.30 -66.07
N PRO A 740 57.82 3.48 -66.04
CA PRO A 740 58.51 4.13 -67.13
C PRO A 740 58.39 3.27 -68.39
N ALA A 741 57.98 3.88 -69.50
CA ALA A 741 58.10 3.31 -70.84
C ALA A 741 59.60 3.06 -71.11
N ALA A 742 60.05 1.82 -70.94
CA ALA A 742 61.39 1.43 -71.33
C ALA A 742 61.45 1.38 -72.87
N ALA A 743 62.04 2.45 -73.42
CA ALA A 743 62.49 2.51 -74.79
C ALA A 743 63.55 1.43 -75.05
N THR A 744 63.44 0.74 -76.18
CA THR A 744 64.63 0.29 -76.91
C THR A 744 64.49 0.76 -78.35
N ALA A 745 65.06 1.93 -78.59
CA ALA A 745 65.33 2.49 -79.89
C ALA A 745 66.71 1.98 -80.37
N THR A 746 66.70 1.28 -81.52
CA THR A 746 67.54 1.50 -82.72
C THR A 746 69.08 1.46 -82.67
N THR A 747 69.69 0.62 -83.53
CA THR A 747 70.73 0.91 -84.59
C THR A 747 71.32 -0.43 -85.09
N VAL A 748 71.26 -0.87 -86.37
CA VAL A 748 71.79 -0.40 -87.69
C VAL A 748 73.32 -0.54 -87.88
N ALA A 749 73.68 -1.29 -88.96
CA ALA A 749 74.95 -1.42 -89.73
C ALA A 749 76.03 -2.43 -89.25
N GLY A 750 76.67 -3.28 -90.07
CA GLY A 750 76.61 -3.60 -91.51
C GLY A 750 77.76 -4.55 -91.96
N ARG A 751 77.62 -5.15 -93.17
CA ARG A 751 78.60 -5.82 -94.09
C ARG A 751 79.36 -7.10 -93.70
N ASN A 752 79.09 -8.20 -94.41
CA ASN A 752 79.75 -8.58 -95.68
C ASN A 752 78.81 -9.41 -96.55
#